data_AF-A0AAW2WAN4-F1
#
_entry.id   AF-A0AAW2WAN4-F1
#
_cell.length_a   1.000
_cell.length_b   1.000
_cell.length_c   1.000
_cell.angle_alpha   90.00
_cell.angle_beta   90.00
_cell.angle_gamma   90.00
#
_symmetry.space_group_name_H-M   'P 1'
#
loop_
_entity.id
_entity.type
_entity.pdbx_description
1 polymer ?
#
loop_
_entity_poly.entity_id
_entity_poly.type
_entity_poly.pdbx_seq_one_letter_code
_entity_poly.pdbx_strand_id
1 'polypeptide(L)'
;MLSLHSLYLNSAKPLSINPRKVSLRKIISTACAYSNSYAAANSESDHFQGPFSGRPNNYSGVKIEEKVELDSGKLRLDSWISSRINGISRARVQSSIRSGLVSVNGHVINKVSHVVRDGDVVNCTIAELQPLRAEAEDIPLDIVYEDEHVLVVNKPAHMVVHPAPGNASGTLVNGILRHCRLSTVCLNPEALPEIVDDSEDEVSAFSVDQGQNVGIGSGLYESSVRPGIVHRLDKGTSGLLVVAKDEHSHACLAEQFKERTIKRVYVSLTCGVPSPAAGRIDVPIGRDANNRIRMIAIPGSATHGKARHAFSSRNMSSIVNNKASYHSNSLSISDSSDSYKPFSGMKNEEIVELNAKILRLDCCIFPSINWINGDRAQSSIYRDTLHLLHRTTTISLSQVQQIHAQLLRTGLCDLPHYRTKLLSTYANHHRFSDAKSLLHSLLKPDLLSFTTLINAFSKFKEFKNTLNLFSELLANGLHPDAHVLPSIIKACTGLLAVKIGKQVHGFSVASGLSLDPFVESSLVHFYVKCDELDGAHKLFKNMVEKDVVSWSALAAGYARKGDVFNAKKVFNEVKGLGLKPNTVSWNGMIAGFNQSGCFRDAVFMFQQMHAHGFTSDGTSISSVLPAIGDLGYLNSGTQVHGYVIKTGFLVDKCIVSALIDMYGKCGCALEMSKVFEDTGLVDVGACNALIAGLARHGLVDKALRVFKELQDQGMELNVVSWTSVIACCSQHGKDIEALELFRRMQAAGVKPNVVTIPCLLPACGNIAALTHGKAAHCFSLKSGISDDVYVGSALIDMYANCGKIQVARCCFDRMPSRNLVCWNAMLGAYAMHGKANDAIELFHLMQRSGEKPDSVSFTSLLSSCSQSGLTEEGQRYFESMSKDHGFEARIEHYACIVSLLGRAGKLEQAYSMIKKMPFVPDACVWGALLSSCRLHHNMSLGEVAAAKLFELEPMNPGNYILLSNIYASKGKWKEVDKVRDKMRDKGLRKNPGCSWIEVKNRVHMLLAGDKSLPQMDKILDKLNRLSMEMKKAGYLPNIDNVLQDVEEQEKEHILCGHSEKLAVVFGILNTCQGSPLRVTKNLRICGDCHVFIKFISRFEGREIFVRDTNRYHHFKDGECSCGDYW
;
A
#
# COMPACT_ATOMS: atom_id res chain seq x y z
N MET A 1 66.23 6.85 -0.05
CA MET A 1 67.17 6.65 1.07
C MET A 1 66.45 5.77 2.08
N LEU A 2 66.76 4.47 2.08
CA LEU A 2 67.51 3.75 3.13
C LEU A 2 66.67 3.59 4.41
N SER A 3 66.41 2.40 4.96
CA SER A 3 66.96 1.07 4.71
C SER A 3 66.28 0.00 5.60
N LEU A 4 66.16 -1.24 5.07
CA LEU A 4 66.50 -2.55 5.68
C LEU A 4 65.87 -2.95 7.05
N HIS A 5 65.45 -4.19 7.35
CA HIS A 5 65.78 -5.51 6.79
C HIS A 5 64.87 -6.63 7.36
N SER A 6 64.58 -7.63 6.51
CA SER A 6 64.68 -9.09 6.78
C SER A 6 63.61 -9.83 7.62
N LEU A 7 63.27 -11.12 7.45
CA LEU A 7 63.48 -12.25 6.49
C LEU A 7 62.78 -13.47 7.21
N TYR A 8 61.99 -14.39 6.63
CA TYR A 8 62.29 -15.64 5.88
C TYR A 8 60.90 -16.35 5.68
N LEU A 9 60.41 -16.62 4.46
CA LEU A 9 60.42 -17.91 3.69
C LEU A 9 59.58 -19.05 4.30
N ASN A 10 58.48 -19.50 3.68
CA ASN A 10 58.30 -20.56 2.64
C ASN A 10 57.35 -21.63 3.25
N SER A 11 56.50 -22.42 2.60
CA SER A 11 56.13 -22.67 1.19
C SER A 11 55.04 -23.76 1.22
N ALA A 12 53.95 -23.64 0.45
CA ALA A 12 53.33 -24.74 -0.30
C ALA A 12 52.20 -24.19 -1.19
N LYS A 13 52.21 -24.62 -2.45
CA LYS A 13 51.37 -24.20 -3.58
C LYS A 13 50.49 -25.41 -4.02
N PRO A 14 49.69 -25.34 -5.10
CA PRO A 14 48.24 -25.40 -5.04
C PRO A 14 47.63 -26.65 -5.73
N LEU A 15 46.33 -26.88 -5.55
CA LEU A 15 45.57 -27.77 -6.44
C LEU A 15 44.32 -27.04 -6.95
N SER A 16 44.36 -26.68 -8.24
CA SER A 16 43.17 -26.37 -9.03
C SER A 16 42.36 -27.64 -9.29
N ILE A 17 41.04 -27.54 -9.47
CA ILE A 17 40.28 -28.10 -10.62
C ILE A 17 38.79 -27.72 -10.47
N ASN A 18 38.25 -27.16 -11.54
CA ASN A 18 36.85 -27.26 -11.99
C ASN A 18 36.98 -27.94 -13.39
N PRO A 19 36.05 -28.73 -14.01
CA PRO A 19 34.60 -28.82 -13.78
C PRO A 19 33.87 -30.19 -14.07
N ARG A 20 32.53 -30.21 -13.85
CA ARG A 20 31.44 -31.07 -14.43
C ARG A 20 31.23 -32.57 -14.05
N LYS A 21 29.97 -32.84 -13.63
CA LYS A 21 29.05 -34.02 -13.77
C LYS A 21 29.51 -35.43 -13.30
N VAL A 22 28.68 -36.10 -12.49
CA VAL A 22 27.95 -37.40 -12.74
C VAL A 22 27.54 -38.10 -11.42
N SER A 23 26.22 -38.20 -11.20
CA SER A 23 25.37 -39.34 -10.76
C SER A 23 25.73 -40.39 -9.66
N LEU A 24 24.73 -40.58 -8.76
CA LEU A 24 24.15 -41.81 -8.15
C LEU A 24 24.91 -42.71 -7.14
N ARG A 25 24.15 -43.02 -6.05
CA ARG A 25 24.15 -44.21 -5.15
C ARG A 25 25.15 -44.28 -3.98
N LYS A 26 24.64 -44.05 -2.77
CA LYS A 26 24.49 -45.04 -1.65
C LYS A 26 24.31 -44.30 -0.32
N ILE A 27 23.13 -44.43 0.30
CA ILE A 27 23.02 -44.66 1.75
C ILE A 27 21.91 -45.72 1.94
N ILE A 28 22.34 -46.95 2.21
CA ILE A 28 21.56 -48.01 2.85
C ILE A 28 22.14 -48.09 4.27
N SER A 29 21.34 -47.84 5.30
CA SER A 29 21.34 -48.62 6.56
C SER A 29 20.49 -47.91 7.62
N THR A 30 19.23 -48.32 7.79
CA THR A 30 18.55 -48.23 9.10
C THR A 30 17.53 -49.35 9.20
N ALA A 31 18.04 -50.57 9.38
CA ALA A 31 17.26 -51.73 9.77
C ALA A 31 17.93 -52.33 11.01
N CYS A 32 17.42 -51.96 12.18
CA CYS A 32 17.41 -52.79 13.38
C CYS A 32 16.10 -52.48 14.08
N ALA A 33 15.07 -53.20 13.63
CA ALA A 33 13.79 -53.28 14.28
C ALA A 33 13.93 -54.12 15.56
N TYR A 34 13.23 -53.63 16.57
CA TYR A 34 12.98 -54.26 17.86
C TYR A 34 12.33 -55.64 17.71
N SER A 35 12.86 -56.60 18.47
CA SER A 35 12.12 -57.74 19.04
C SER A 35 11.20 -57.20 20.17
N ASN A 36 10.09 -57.80 20.61
CA ASN A 36 9.55 -59.14 20.49
C ASN A 36 8.09 -59.18 21.00
N SER A 37 7.45 -60.35 20.82
CA SER A 37 6.26 -60.93 21.47
C SER A 37 4.89 -60.66 20.82
N TYR A 38 3.94 -61.58 20.59
CA TYR A 38 3.73 -63.06 20.52
C TYR A 38 2.27 -63.32 20.99
N ALA A 39 1.56 -64.21 20.28
CA ALA A 39 0.35 -65.02 20.63
C ALA A 39 -0.83 -64.76 19.65
N ALA A 40 -1.17 -65.60 18.66
CA ALA A 40 -1.55 -67.03 18.61
C ALA A 40 -3.02 -67.32 19.02
N ALA A 41 -3.86 -67.74 18.04
CA ALA A 41 -4.88 -68.80 18.18
C ALA A 41 -5.55 -69.14 16.83
N ASN A 42 -5.61 -70.44 16.53
CA ASN A 42 -6.28 -71.11 15.40
C ASN A 42 -7.79 -71.35 15.68
N SER A 43 -8.61 -71.58 14.66
CA SER A 43 -9.38 -72.84 14.42
C SER A 43 -10.52 -72.69 13.39
N GLU A 44 -11.00 -73.85 12.94
CA GLU A 44 -11.62 -74.24 11.66
C GLU A 44 -13.14 -74.03 11.50
N SER A 45 -13.59 -74.21 10.25
CA SER A 45 -14.79 -74.97 9.77
C SER A 45 -16.02 -74.23 9.20
N ASP A 46 -16.24 -74.48 7.89
CA ASP A 46 -17.47 -74.88 7.18
C ASP A 46 -18.81 -74.11 7.27
N HIS A 47 -19.24 -73.49 6.15
CA HIS A 47 -20.25 -74.03 5.20
C HIS A 47 -20.80 -72.98 4.20
N PHE A 48 -21.14 -73.46 3.01
CA PHE A 48 -21.63 -72.76 1.80
C PHE A 48 -23.07 -72.21 1.91
N GLN A 49 -23.35 -71.03 1.30
CA GLN A 49 -24.43 -70.80 0.29
C GLN A 49 -24.60 -69.31 -0.15
N GLY A 50 -24.58 -69.06 -1.47
CA GLY A 50 -25.39 -68.02 -2.17
C GLY A 50 -24.81 -66.60 -2.39
N PRO A 51 -25.09 -65.91 -3.52
CA PRO A 51 -24.14 -65.01 -4.18
C PRO A 51 -24.34 -63.52 -3.90
N PHE A 52 -23.34 -62.87 -3.29
CA PHE A 52 -23.15 -61.41 -3.37
C PHE A 52 -21.65 -61.11 -3.45
N SER A 53 -21.21 -60.56 -4.58
CA SER A 53 -19.82 -60.16 -4.81
C SER A 53 -19.47 -58.89 -4.02
N GLY A 54 -19.14 -59.05 -2.74
CA GLY A 54 -18.35 -58.06 -2.00
C GLY A 54 -16.93 -58.01 -2.56
N ARG A 55 -16.49 -56.86 -3.07
CA ARG A 55 -15.11 -56.66 -3.54
C ARG A 55 -14.16 -56.65 -2.33
N PRO A 56 -13.03 -57.37 -2.35
CA PRO A 56 -12.01 -57.26 -1.30
C PRO A 56 -11.26 -55.92 -1.42
N ASN A 57 -11.12 -55.18 -0.31
CA ASN A 57 -10.60 -53.81 -0.25
C ASN A 57 -9.07 -53.65 -0.10
N ASN A 58 -8.28 -54.72 -0.20
CA ASN A 58 -6.82 -54.65 -0.06
C ASN A 58 -6.09 -55.16 -1.31
N TYR A 59 -5.67 -54.23 -2.18
CA TYR A 59 -4.84 -54.53 -3.37
C TYR A 59 -3.34 -54.27 -3.14
N SER A 60 -2.89 -54.11 -1.90
CA SER A 60 -1.46 -54.08 -1.60
C SER A 60 -0.85 -55.46 -1.89
N GLY A 61 0.23 -55.49 -2.68
CA GLY A 61 0.90 -56.75 -3.04
C GLY A 61 0.31 -57.52 -4.21
N VAL A 62 -0.68 -56.98 -4.96
CA VAL A 62 -1.13 -57.58 -6.22
C VAL A 62 0.02 -57.62 -7.21
N LYS A 63 0.37 -58.83 -7.68
CA LYS A 63 1.32 -59.08 -8.76
C LYS A 63 0.58 -59.45 -10.03
N ILE A 64 0.80 -58.69 -11.09
CA ILE A 64 0.45 -59.11 -12.46
C ILE A 64 1.73 -59.60 -13.11
N GLU A 65 1.68 -60.76 -13.78
CA GLU A 65 2.67 -61.19 -14.75
C GLU A 65 1.93 -61.72 -15.99
N GLU A 66 1.74 -60.84 -16.97
CA GLU A 66 0.93 -61.13 -18.15
C GLU A 66 1.62 -60.70 -19.44
N LYS A 67 1.38 -61.47 -20.50
CA LYS A 67 1.80 -61.13 -21.86
C LYS A 67 0.78 -60.17 -22.48
N VAL A 68 1.27 -59.11 -23.08
CA VAL A 68 0.47 -58.04 -23.71
C VAL A 68 -0.06 -58.54 -25.04
N GLU A 69 -1.38 -58.56 -25.20
CA GLU A 69 -2.07 -58.79 -26.47
C GLU A 69 -2.76 -57.49 -26.89
N LEU A 70 -2.46 -57.00 -28.10
CA LEU A 70 -3.00 -55.74 -28.65
C LEU A 70 -3.52 -55.94 -30.10
N ASP A 71 -4.82 -55.72 -30.31
CA ASP A 71 -5.47 -55.93 -31.63
C ASP A 71 -5.05 -54.91 -32.72
N SER A 72 -4.51 -53.75 -32.34
CA SER A 72 -3.60 -52.89 -33.14
C SER A 72 -3.35 -51.55 -32.43
N GLY A 73 -2.08 -51.12 -32.34
CA GLY A 73 -1.69 -49.80 -31.85
C GLY A 73 -0.75 -49.80 -30.63
N LYS A 74 -0.25 -48.61 -30.27
CA LYS A 74 0.69 -48.37 -29.16
C LYS A 74 -0.07 -47.94 -27.91
N LEU A 75 -0.10 -48.77 -26.85
CA LEU A 75 -0.74 -48.41 -25.57
C LEU A 75 0.30 -48.00 -24.53
N ARG A 76 -0.02 -47.00 -23.70
CA ARG A 76 0.84 -46.62 -22.57
C ARG A 76 0.74 -47.64 -21.44
N LEU A 77 1.88 -47.97 -20.84
CA LEU A 77 2.03 -48.94 -19.76
C LEU A 77 1.12 -48.62 -18.56
N ASP A 78 1.02 -47.35 -18.16
CA ASP A 78 0.16 -46.94 -17.03
C ASP A 78 -1.34 -47.11 -17.33
N SER A 79 -1.74 -46.93 -18.58
CA SER A 79 -3.11 -47.15 -19.04
C SER A 79 -3.43 -48.65 -19.16
N TRP A 80 -2.47 -49.43 -19.66
CA TRP A 80 -2.62 -50.88 -19.85
C TRP A 80 -2.75 -51.63 -18.52
N ILE A 81 -1.92 -51.28 -17.52
CA ILE A 81 -2.01 -51.89 -16.18
C ILE A 81 -3.33 -51.48 -15.50
N SER A 82 -3.73 -50.21 -15.62
CA SER A 82 -4.96 -49.70 -15.00
C SER A 82 -6.22 -50.33 -15.59
N SER A 83 -6.20 -50.80 -16.85
CA SER A 83 -7.35 -51.51 -17.45
C SER A 83 -7.42 -52.99 -17.06
N ARG A 84 -6.37 -53.57 -16.49
CA ARG A 84 -6.32 -54.98 -16.07
C ARG A 84 -6.65 -55.17 -14.59
N ILE A 85 -6.34 -54.20 -13.74
CA ILE A 85 -6.75 -54.22 -12.33
C ILE A 85 -7.94 -53.28 -12.12
N ASN A 86 -9.14 -53.86 -12.01
CA ASN A 86 -10.32 -53.12 -11.61
C ASN A 86 -10.15 -52.54 -10.19
N GLY A 87 -10.41 -51.25 -10.02
CA GLY A 87 -10.37 -50.57 -8.72
C GLY A 87 -9.02 -49.96 -8.32
N ILE A 88 -8.09 -49.77 -9.26
CA ILE A 88 -6.83 -49.05 -8.99
C ILE A 88 -6.77 -47.77 -9.81
N SER A 89 -6.55 -46.63 -9.13
CA SER A 89 -6.39 -45.34 -9.81
C SER A 89 -5.11 -45.28 -10.64
N ARG A 90 -5.18 -44.61 -11.80
CA ARG A 90 -4.03 -44.42 -12.68
C ARG A 90 -2.84 -43.82 -11.93
N ALA A 91 -3.06 -42.83 -11.06
CA ALA A 91 -2.00 -42.23 -10.25
C ALA A 91 -1.23 -43.25 -9.37
N ARG A 92 -1.92 -44.26 -8.85
CA ARG A 92 -1.33 -45.34 -8.04
C ARG A 92 -0.47 -46.28 -8.89
N VAL A 93 -0.90 -46.59 -10.11
CA VAL A 93 -0.08 -47.31 -11.11
C VAL A 93 1.16 -46.51 -11.47
N GLN A 94 1.02 -45.20 -11.72
CA GLN A 94 2.14 -44.33 -12.05
C GLN A 94 3.17 -44.25 -10.91
N SER A 95 2.71 -44.23 -9.66
CA SER A 95 3.59 -44.28 -8.48
C SER A 95 4.37 -45.59 -8.43
N SER A 96 3.72 -46.72 -8.69
CA SER A 96 4.37 -48.03 -8.71
C SER A 96 5.42 -48.15 -9.82
N ILE A 97 5.16 -47.55 -11.00
CA ILE A 97 6.15 -47.42 -12.09
C ILE A 97 7.35 -46.57 -11.63
N ARG A 98 7.12 -45.40 -11.02
CA ARG A 98 8.22 -44.53 -10.56
C ARG A 98 9.06 -45.17 -9.45
N SER A 99 8.44 -45.99 -8.61
CA SER A 99 9.10 -46.74 -7.54
C SER A 99 9.85 -47.99 -8.04
N GLY A 100 9.84 -48.27 -9.34
CA GLY A 100 10.57 -49.39 -9.94
C GLY A 100 9.95 -50.76 -9.66
N LEU A 101 8.66 -50.81 -9.30
CA LEU A 101 7.93 -52.04 -9.00
C LEU A 101 7.24 -52.64 -10.25
N VAL A 102 7.55 -52.11 -11.44
CA VAL A 102 7.01 -52.55 -12.72
C VAL A 102 8.15 -52.85 -13.68
N SER A 103 8.14 -54.02 -14.31
CA SER A 103 9.09 -54.42 -15.34
C SER A 103 8.37 -54.91 -16.60
N VAL A 104 9.04 -54.78 -17.74
CA VAL A 104 8.58 -55.28 -19.05
C VAL A 104 9.70 -56.10 -19.66
N ASN A 105 9.41 -57.34 -20.04
CA ASN A 105 10.38 -58.35 -20.51
C ASN A 105 11.59 -58.51 -19.55
N GLY A 106 11.34 -58.46 -18.23
CA GLY A 106 12.37 -58.55 -17.20
C GLY A 106 13.15 -57.25 -16.92
N HIS A 107 12.88 -56.15 -17.63
CA HIS A 107 13.52 -54.86 -17.40
C HIS A 107 12.63 -53.90 -16.61
N VAL A 108 13.14 -53.38 -15.48
CA VAL A 108 12.41 -52.42 -14.64
C VAL A 108 12.19 -51.11 -15.38
N ILE A 109 10.94 -50.65 -15.45
CA ILE A 109 10.52 -49.44 -16.12
C ILE A 109 10.19 -48.35 -15.10
N ASN A 110 10.94 -47.25 -15.14
CA ASN A 110 10.74 -46.10 -14.25
C ASN A 110 9.99 -44.92 -14.91
N LYS A 111 9.69 -45.04 -16.21
CA LYS A 111 9.05 -43.97 -16.99
C LYS A 111 7.58 -44.28 -17.24
N VAL A 112 6.71 -43.45 -16.68
CA VAL A 112 5.25 -43.58 -16.77
C VAL A 112 4.72 -43.52 -18.21
N SER A 113 5.41 -42.83 -19.10
CA SER A 113 5.05 -42.72 -20.52
C SER A 113 5.57 -43.88 -21.38
N HIS A 114 6.07 -44.96 -20.78
CA HIS A 114 6.52 -46.13 -21.52
C HIS A 114 5.34 -46.76 -22.27
N VAL A 115 5.61 -47.28 -23.47
CA VAL A 115 4.60 -47.84 -24.37
C VAL A 115 4.87 -49.33 -24.49
N VAL A 116 3.84 -50.14 -24.21
CA VAL A 116 3.89 -51.60 -24.36
C VAL A 116 3.55 -52.00 -25.79
N ARG A 117 4.18 -53.07 -26.28
CA ARG A 117 3.96 -53.65 -27.60
C ARG A 117 3.31 -55.02 -27.48
N ASP A 118 2.67 -55.45 -28.55
CA ASP A 118 2.13 -56.80 -28.66
C ASP A 118 3.24 -57.84 -28.44
N GLY A 119 2.99 -58.79 -27.54
CA GLY A 119 3.92 -59.84 -27.13
C GLY A 119 4.83 -59.52 -25.94
N ASP A 120 4.86 -58.29 -25.42
CA ASP A 120 5.66 -57.92 -24.24
C ASP A 120 5.13 -58.58 -22.95
N VAL A 121 6.00 -59.04 -22.05
CA VAL A 121 5.60 -59.60 -20.74
C VAL A 121 5.75 -58.53 -19.66
N VAL A 122 4.65 -58.08 -19.06
CA VAL A 122 4.65 -57.03 -18.03
C VAL A 122 4.51 -57.67 -16.65
N ASN A 123 5.45 -57.40 -15.75
CA ASN A 123 5.38 -57.77 -14.34
C ASN A 123 5.19 -56.53 -13.47
N CYS A 124 4.12 -56.44 -12.69
CA CYS A 124 3.76 -55.24 -11.92
C CYS A 124 3.39 -55.61 -10.48
N THR A 125 4.01 -54.96 -9.50
CA THR A 125 3.61 -55.01 -8.09
C THR A 125 3.09 -53.64 -7.64
N ILE A 126 1.89 -53.58 -7.06
CA ILE A 126 1.29 -52.31 -6.60
C ILE A 126 1.79 -51.94 -5.19
N ALA A 127 2.30 -50.71 -5.04
CA ALA A 127 2.81 -50.18 -3.77
C ALA A 127 1.71 -49.92 -2.72
N GLU A 128 2.06 -50.07 -1.44
CA GLU A 128 1.23 -49.69 -0.28
C GLU A 128 1.15 -48.15 -0.09
N LEU A 129 -0.02 -47.67 0.36
CA LEU A 129 -0.26 -46.26 0.68
C LEU A 129 0.25 -45.95 2.09
N GLN A 130 1.08 -44.91 2.23
CA GLN A 130 1.43 -44.34 3.54
C GLN A 130 0.41 -43.25 3.92
N PRO A 131 -0.10 -43.19 5.16
CA PRO A 131 -1.05 -42.18 5.58
C PRO A 131 -0.44 -40.77 5.60
N LEU A 132 -1.14 -39.78 5.03
CA LEU A 132 -0.74 -38.37 5.07
C LEU A 132 -1.09 -37.77 6.45
N ARG A 133 -0.08 -37.24 7.15
CA ARG A 133 -0.24 -36.52 8.43
C ARG A 133 -0.03 -35.01 8.21
N ALA A 134 -0.90 -34.20 8.82
CA ALA A 134 -0.78 -32.74 8.83
C ALA A 134 -0.19 -32.28 10.17
N GLU A 135 1.04 -31.78 10.17
CA GLU A 135 1.70 -31.25 11.37
C GLU A 135 1.56 -29.72 11.46
N ALA A 136 1.55 -29.18 12.68
CA ALA A 136 1.48 -27.74 12.90
C ALA A 136 2.78 -27.07 12.46
N GLU A 137 2.69 -26.08 11.57
CA GLU A 137 3.85 -25.36 11.02
C GLU A 137 3.71 -23.85 11.26
N ASP A 138 4.85 -23.18 11.49
CA ASP A 138 4.91 -21.74 11.73
C ASP A 138 4.80 -20.94 10.42
N ILE A 139 3.61 -20.97 9.83
CA ILE A 139 3.29 -20.31 8.56
C ILE A 139 2.51 -19.02 8.89
N PRO A 140 2.99 -17.83 8.47
CA PRO A 140 2.27 -16.58 8.70
C PRO A 140 0.96 -16.56 7.90
N LEU A 141 -0.17 -16.44 8.60
CA LEU A 141 -1.51 -16.36 7.99
C LEU A 141 -2.01 -14.90 7.98
N ASP A 142 -2.51 -14.43 6.82
CA ASP A 142 -3.17 -13.12 6.70
C ASP A 142 -4.61 -13.22 7.20
N ILE A 143 -4.80 -13.10 8.51
CA ILE A 143 -6.09 -13.21 9.17
C ILE A 143 -6.82 -11.89 9.09
N VAL A 144 -7.96 -11.89 8.41
CA VAL A 144 -8.79 -10.69 8.16
C VAL A 144 -9.82 -10.50 9.26
N TYR A 145 -10.27 -11.58 9.87
CA TYR A 145 -11.22 -11.58 10.97
C TYR A 145 -11.04 -12.83 11.83
N GLU A 146 -11.18 -12.68 13.14
CA GLU A 146 -11.11 -13.78 14.08
C GLU A 146 -11.98 -13.47 15.30
N ASP A 147 -12.83 -14.42 15.69
CA ASP A 147 -13.58 -14.40 16.94
C ASP A 147 -13.42 -15.75 17.68
N GLU A 148 -14.29 -16.04 18.66
CA GLU A 148 -14.25 -17.28 19.44
C GLU A 148 -14.49 -18.54 18.59
N HIS A 149 -15.27 -18.44 17.50
CA HIS A 149 -15.82 -19.56 16.73
C HIS A 149 -15.29 -19.65 15.29
N VAL A 150 -14.90 -18.52 14.71
CA VAL A 150 -14.61 -18.36 13.29
C VAL A 150 -13.27 -17.65 13.07
N LEU A 151 -12.56 -18.11 12.05
CA LEU A 151 -11.33 -17.53 11.53
C LEU A 151 -11.50 -17.25 10.04
N VAL A 152 -11.26 -16.04 9.58
CA VAL A 152 -11.28 -15.67 8.15
C VAL A 152 -9.86 -15.40 7.69
N VAL A 153 -9.34 -16.27 6.83
CA VAL A 153 -7.97 -16.19 6.30
C VAL A 153 -7.98 -15.74 4.84
N ASN A 154 -7.21 -14.73 4.50
CA ASN A 154 -6.95 -14.35 3.12
C ASN A 154 -5.87 -15.27 2.52
N LYS A 155 -6.30 -16.34 1.86
CA LYS A 155 -5.40 -17.31 1.24
C LYS A 155 -4.71 -16.69 0.02
N PRO A 156 -3.38 -16.71 -0.09
CA PRO A 156 -2.69 -16.28 -1.30
C PRO A 156 -2.88 -17.27 -2.46
N ALA A 157 -2.67 -16.79 -3.68
CA ALA A 157 -2.59 -17.65 -4.84
C ALA A 157 -1.37 -18.57 -4.72
N HIS A 158 -1.49 -19.78 -5.23
CA HIS A 158 -0.57 -20.91 -5.21
C HIS A 158 -0.40 -21.66 -3.88
N MET A 159 -0.96 -21.16 -2.78
CA MET A 159 -0.99 -21.92 -1.51
C MET A 159 -1.99 -23.08 -1.60
N VAL A 160 -1.50 -24.27 -1.25
CA VAL A 160 -2.30 -25.50 -1.16
C VAL A 160 -3.06 -25.50 0.16
N VAL A 161 -4.34 -25.90 0.12
CA VAL A 161 -5.21 -25.84 1.30
C VAL A 161 -4.96 -27.03 2.23
N HIS A 162 -4.98 -28.26 1.70
CA HIS A 162 -4.81 -29.50 2.48
C HIS A 162 -3.54 -30.27 2.07
N PRO A 163 -2.89 -30.99 3.01
CA PRO A 163 -1.84 -31.93 2.66
C PRO A 163 -2.32 -32.98 1.66
N ALA A 164 -1.55 -33.19 0.61
CA ALA A 164 -1.85 -34.15 -0.45
C ALA A 164 -0.55 -34.83 -0.93
N PRO A 165 -0.62 -35.98 -1.63
CA PRO A 165 0.56 -36.62 -2.19
C PRO A 165 1.38 -35.62 -3.04
N GLY A 166 2.62 -35.32 -2.63
CA GLY A 166 3.50 -34.34 -3.28
C GLY A 166 3.51 -32.93 -2.69
N ASN A 167 2.61 -32.60 -1.75
CA ASN A 167 2.64 -31.38 -0.92
C ASN A 167 2.14 -31.73 0.49
N ALA A 168 3.00 -32.37 1.31
CA ALA A 168 2.64 -32.83 2.65
C ALA A 168 2.77 -31.73 3.72
N SER A 169 3.54 -30.67 3.44
CA SER A 169 3.83 -29.54 4.32
C SER A 169 3.63 -28.21 3.59
N GLY A 170 3.65 -27.09 4.32
CA GLY A 170 3.48 -25.76 3.73
C GLY A 170 2.05 -25.46 3.26
N THR A 171 1.06 -26.17 3.79
CA THR A 171 -0.36 -25.97 3.43
C THR A 171 -1.07 -25.06 4.43
N LEU A 172 -2.21 -24.51 4.02
CA LEU A 172 -3.02 -23.64 4.88
C LEU A 172 -3.41 -24.35 6.18
N VAL A 173 -3.75 -25.65 6.12
CA VAL A 173 -4.06 -26.46 7.29
C VAL A 173 -2.87 -26.53 8.26
N ASN A 174 -1.63 -26.69 7.77
CA ASN A 174 -0.45 -26.72 8.65
C ASN A 174 -0.31 -25.41 9.45
N GLY A 175 -0.56 -24.26 8.81
CA GLY A 175 -0.54 -22.95 9.46
C GLY A 175 -1.71 -22.73 10.42
N ILE A 176 -2.92 -23.20 10.08
CA ILE A 176 -4.10 -23.09 10.95
C ILE A 176 -3.91 -23.91 12.22
N LEU A 177 -3.38 -25.14 12.12
CA LEU A 177 -3.09 -25.99 13.27
C LEU A 177 -2.16 -25.30 14.25
N ARG A 178 -1.13 -24.61 13.75
CA ARG A 178 -0.22 -23.81 14.58
C ARG A 178 -0.92 -22.61 15.21
N HIS A 179 -1.68 -21.83 14.43
CA HIS A 179 -2.37 -20.63 14.89
C HIS A 179 -3.39 -20.93 15.99
N CYS A 180 -4.18 -22.00 15.82
CA CYS A 180 -5.16 -22.47 16.78
C CYS A 180 -4.57 -23.33 17.91
N ARG A 181 -3.26 -23.60 17.92
CA ARG A 181 -2.54 -24.46 18.89
C ARG A 181 -3.10 -25.88 18.99
N LEU A 182 -3.41 -26.49 17.86
CA LEU A 182 -4.03 -27.81 17.79
C LEU A 182 -3.02 -28.92 17.49
N SER A 183 -3.32 -30.11 18.04
CA SER A 183 -2.53 -31.34 17.85
C SER A 183 -2.58 -31.84 16.40
N THR A 184 -1.57 -32.63 16.01
CA THR A 184 -1.46 -33.30 14.70
C THR A 184 -2.74 -34.07 14.35
N VAL A 185 -3.33 -33.78 13.19
CA VAL A 185 -4.54 -34.48 12.72
C VAL A 185 -4.15 -35.59 11.74
N CYS A 186 -4.47 -36.85 12.07
CA CYS A 186 -4.36 -37.96 11.13
C CYS A 186 -5.56 -37.93 10.17
N LEU A 187 -5.30 -37.84 8.87
CA LEU A 187 -6.34 -38.03 7.86
C LEU A 187 -6.54 -39.52 7.64
N ASN A 188 -7.76 -40.02 7.86
CA ASN A 188 -8.06 -41.44 7.69
C ASN A 188 -8.01 -41.79 6.18
N PRO A 189 -7.14 -42.71 5.73
CA PRO A 189 -7.00 -43.02 4.30
C PRO A 189 -8.25 -43.65 3.67
N GLU A 190 -9.13 -44.22 4.49
CA GLU A 190 -10.31 -44.98 4.07
C GLU A 190 -11.53 -44.11 3.71
N ALA A 191 -11.48 -42.78 3.96
CA ALA A 191 -12.60 -41.87 3.72
C ALA A 191 -12.47 -41.00 2.45
N LEU A 192 -11.49 -41.27 1.59
CA LEU A 192 -11.33 -40.57 0.32
C LEU A 192 -12.15 -41.30 -0.76
N PRO A 193 -13.20 -40.69 -1.34
CA PRO A 193 -13.90 -41.28 -2.47
C PRO A 193 -12.94 -41.38 -3.67
N GLU A 194 -13.00 -42.52 -4.37
CA GLU A 194 -12.22 -42.76 -5.58
C GLU A 194 -12.58 -41.73 -6.66
N ILE A 195 -11.59 -41.05 -7.20
CA ILE A 195 -11.73 -40.15 -8.37
C ILE A 195 -12.09 -41.02 -9.57
N VAL A 196 -13.37 -41.01 -9.94
CA VAL A 196 -13.86 -41.47 -11.25
C VAL A 196 -13.74 -40.28 -12.20
N ASP A 197 -12.97 -40.44 -13.27
CA ASP A 197 -12.80 -39.43 -14.31
C ASP A 197 -14.13 -39.23 -15.08
N ASP A 198 -14.42 -37.98 -15.45
CA ASP A 198 -15.48 -37.46 -16.35
C ASP A 198 -16.85 -36.96 -15.82
N SER A 199 -17.00 -36.63 -14.53
CA SER A 199 -17.98 -35.61 -14.10
C SER A 199 -17.53 -34.88 -12.82
N GLU A 200 -17.12 -33.61 -12.94
CA GLU A 200 -16.54 -32.80 -11.84
C GLU A 200 -17.55 -32.35 -10.77
N ASP A 201 -18.44 -33.24 -10.30
CA ASP A 201 -19.25 -33.06 -9.09
C ASP A 201 -18.71 -33.99 -7.97
N GLU A 202 -17.62 -33.60 -7.30
CA GLU A 202 -17.17 -34.30 -6.09
C GLU A 202 -17.98 -33.84 -4.86
N VAL A 203 -18.87 -34.72 -4.41
CA VAL A 203 -19.64 -34.61 -3.17
C VAL A 203 -18.71 -34.66 -1.95
N SER A 204 -19.02 -33.84 -0.94
CA SER A 204 -18.34 -33.80 0.35
C SER A 204 -18.34 -35.17 1.06
N ALA A 205 -17.18 -35.82 1.14
CA ALA A 205 -17.01 -36.98 2.02
C ALA A 205 -16.78 -36.50 3.47
N PHE A 206 -17.87 -36.26 4.20
CA PHE A 206 -17.99 -36.43 5.65
C PHE A 206 -19.49 -36.57 5.99
N SER A 207 -20.03 -37.78 5.80
CA SER A 207 -21.32 -38.17 6.35
C SER A 207 -21.10 -39.33 7.32
N VAL A 208 -21.49 -39.15 8.58
CA VAL A 208 -21.54 -40.23 9.57
C VAL A 208 -22.82 -41.02 9.35
N ASP A 209 -22.67 -42.33 9.17
CA ASP A 209 -23.77 -43.29 9.05
C ASP A 209 -24.47 -43.43 10.42
N GLN A 210 -25.80 -43.28 10.44
CA GLN A 210 -26.62 -43.52 11.63
C GLN A 210 -26.92 -45.02 11.73
N GLY A 211 -26.33 -45.72 12.70
CA GLY A 211 -26.78 -47.08 13.00
C GLY A 211 -25.93 -47.86 14.01
N GLN A 212 -26.24 -47.70 15.30
CA GLN A 212 -26.59 -48.79 16.25
C GLN A 212 -26.42 -48.31 17.70
N ASN A 213 -27.53 -48.32 18.44
CA ASN A 213 -27.57 -48.21 19.89
C ASN A 213 -26.91 -49.44 20.53
N VAL A 214 -25.84 -49.23 21.29
CA VAL A 214 -25.46 -50.09 22.42
C VAL A 214 -25.05 -49.16 23.57
N GLY A 215 -25.70 -49.34 24.72
CA GLY A 215 -25.62 -48.41 25.84
C GLY A 215 -24.44 -48.62 26.81
N ILE A 216 -24.33 -47.60 27.67
CA ILE A 216 -23.75 -47.56 29.02
C ILE A 216 -22.23 -47.71 29.14
N GLY A 217 -21.58 -46.63 29.60
CA GLY A 217 -20.23 -46.68 30.17
C GLY A 217 -19.57 -45.31 30.29
N SER A 218 -19.52 -44.77 31.50
CA SER A 218 -18.83 -43.56 31.94
C SER A 218 -17.40 -43.36 31.42
N GLY A 219 -17.07 -42.16 30.95
CA GLY A 219 -15.69 -41.71 30.76
C GLY A 219 -15.58 -40.41 29.96
N LEU A 220 -14.91 -39.40 30.52
CA LEU A 220 -14.62 -38.10 29.93
C LEU A 220 -14.13 -38.23 28.47
N TYR A 221 -14.89 -37.71 27.50
CA TYR A 221 -14.39 -37.44 26.16
C TYR A 221 -14.21 -35.93 25.97
N GLU A 222 -12.96 -35.52 25.80
CA GLU A 222 -12.61 -34.27 25.12
C GLU A 222 -13.36 -34.23 23.78
N SER A 223 -14.27 -33.27 23.63
CA SER A 223 -14.87 -32.93 22.35
C SER A 223 -13.76 -32.60 21.35
N SER A 224 -13.74 -33.30 20.21
CA SER A 224 -12.79 -33.12 19.11
C SER A 224 -12.78 -31.67 18.61
N VAL A 225 -11.81 -30.87 19.06
CA VAL A 225 -11.55 -29.53 18.50
C VAL A 225 -10.89 -29.73 17.12
N ARG A 226 -11.71 -29.88 16.08
CA ARG A 226 -11.24 -29.96 14.69
C ARG A 226 -11.67 -28.72 13.90
N PRO A 227 -10.74 -27.87 13.46
CA PRO A 227 -11.04 -26.79 12.55
C PRO A 227 -11.50 -27.35 11.21
N GLY A 228 -12.56 -26.80 10.67
CA GLY A 228 -13.13 -27.23 9.41
C GLY A 228 -13.23 -26.08 8.41
N ILE A 229 -12.78 -26.33 7.19
CA ILE A 229 -12.92 -25.39 6.06
C ILE A 229 -14.24 -25.70 5.36
N VAL A 230 -15.20 -24.78 5.46
CA VAL A 230 -16.57 -24.95 4.95
C VAL A 230 -16.75 -24.62 3.47
N HIS A 231 -15.75 -24.00 2.83
CA HIS A 231 -15.76 -23.72 1.39
C HIS A 231 -14.34 -23.70 0.81
N ARG A 232 -14.18 -24.06 -0.48
CA ARG A 232 -12.84 -24.27 -1.08
C ARG A 232 -12.42 -23.11 -1.99
N LEU A 233 -11.13 -22.80 -1.99
CA LEU A 233 -10.46 -21.95 -2.97
C LEU A 233 -9.36 -22.75 -3.66
N ASP A 234 -9.27 -22.62 -4.98
CA ASP A 234 -8.26 -23.32 -5.75
C ASP A 234 -6.83 -22.89 -5.42
N LYS A 235 -5.88 -23.77 -5.76
CA LYS A 235 -4.46 -23.45 -5.69
C LYS A 235 -4.18 -22.15 -6.43
N GLY A 236 -4.70 -21.91 -7.64
CA GLY A 236 -4.43 -20.69 -8.41
C GLY A 236 -5.13 -19.41 -7.93
N THR A 237 -6.03 -19.49 -6.96
CA THR A 237 -6.94 -18.40 -6.61
C THR A 237 -6.59 -17.84 -5.23
N SER A 238 -6.46 -16.51 -5.13
CA SER A 238 -6.41 -15.81 -3.85
C SER A 238 -7.80 -15.40 -3.39
N GLY A 239 -8.03 -15.36 -2.09
CA GLY A 239 -9.32 -14.92 -1.54
C GLY A 239 -9.55 -15.31 -0.08
N LEU A 240 -10.67 -14.86 0.46
CA LEU A 240 -11.06 -15.13 1.85
C LEU A 240 -11.59 -16.55 2.00
N LEU A 241 -10.99 -17.33 2.89
CA LEU A 241 -11.49 -18.60 3.39
C LEU A 241 -12.07 -18.40 4.79
N VAL A 242 -13.24 -18.99 5.01
CA VAL A 242 -13.88 -19.03 6.32
C VAL A 242 -13.58 -20.39 6.92
N VAL A 243 -13.00 -20.38 8.12
CA VAL A 243 -12.54 -21.54 8.85
C VAL A 243 -13.27 -21.55 10.18
N ALA A 244 -13.98 -22.63 10.46
CA ALA A 244 -14.53 -22.87 11.78
C ALA A 244 -13.42 -23.35 12.71
N LYS A 245 -13.38 -22.86 13.94
CA LYS A 245 -12.38 -23.28 14.94
C LYS A 245 -12.75 -24.58 15.65
N ASP A 246 -14.05 -24.87 15.72
CA ASP A 246 -14.62 -26.05 16.35
C ASP A 246 -15.69 -26.72 15.45
N GLU A 247 -16.07 -27.95 15.81
CA GLU A 247 -16.98 -28.79 15.04
C GLU A 247 -18.43 -28.27 15.02
N HIS A 248 -18.88 -27.65 16.12
CA HIS A 248 -20.22 -27.06 16.19
C HIS A 248 -20.33 -25.86 15.24
N SER A 249 -19.34 -24.98 15.27
CA SER A 249 -19.21 -23.85 14.36
C SER A 249 -19.09 -24.29 12.91
N HIS A 250 -18.39 -25.40 12.64
CA HIS A 250 -18.28 -25.98 11.30
C HIS A 250 -19.64 -26.44 10.78
N ALA A 251 -20.41 -27.17 11.59
CA ALA A 251 -21.73 -27.65 11.22
C ALA A 251 -22.69 -26.49 10.92
N CYS A 252 -22.73 -25.48 11.80
CA CYS A 252 -23.58 -24.30 11.63
C CYS A 252 -23.19 -23.51 10.36
N LEU A 253 -21.90 -23.28 10.13
CA LEU A 253 -21.43 -22.59 8.92
C LEU A 253 -21.72 -23.41 7.65
N ALA A 254 -21.53 -24.73 7.67
CA ALA A 254 -21.84 -25.61 6.55
C ALA A 254 -23.35 -25.57 6.21
N GLU A 255 -24.21 -25.53 7.23
CA GLU A 255 -25.66 -25.37 7.06
C GLU A 255 -26.00 -23.99 6.45
N GLN A 256 -25.39 -22.90 6.93
CA GLN A 256 -25.56 -21.57 6.32
C GLN A 256 -25.09 -21.49 4.86
N PHE A 257 -23.98 -22.17 4.52
CA PHE A 257 -23.52 -22.30 3.13
C PHE A 257 -24.50 -23.11 2.28
N LYS A 258 -25.07 -24.18 2.83
CA LYS A 258 -26.09 -25.02 2.19
C LYS A 258 -27.39 -24.26 1.94
N GLU A 259 -27.85 -23.48 2.92
CA GLU A 259 -29.05 -22.64 2.86
C GLU A 259 -28.85 -21.35 2.05
N ARG A 260 -27.61 -21.05 1.62
CA ARG A 260 -27.23 -19.82 0.89
C ARG A 260 -27.58 -18.53 1.66
N THR A 261 -27.56 -18.57 2.98
CA THR A 261 -27.80 -17.39 3.84
C THR A 261 -26.60 -16.45 3.87
N ILE A 262 -25.41 -16.94 3.49
CA ILE A 262 -24.18 -16.16 3.39
C ILE A 262 -24.16 -15.33 2.09
N LYS A 263 -24.08 -14.00 2.25
CA LYS A 263 -23.96 -13.06 1.13
C LYS A 263 -22.50 -12.73 0.85
N ARG A 264 -22.05 -12.90 -0.39
CA ARG A 264 -20.73 -12.46 -0.86
C ARG A 264 -20.88 -11.18 -1.68
N VAL A 265 -20.21 -10.11 -1.27
CA VAL A 265 -20.18 -8.84 -2.01
C VAL A 265 -18.86 -8.73 -2.75
N TYR A 266 -18.93 -8.61 -4.07
CA TYR A 266 -17.76 -8.41 -4.92
C TYR A 266 -17.67 -6.94 -5.31
N VAL A 267 -16.58 -6.28 -4.93
CA VAL A 267 -16.27 -4.94 -5.45
C VAL A 267 -15.53 -5.11 -6.77
N SER A 268 -16.17 -4.73 -7.87
CA SER A 268 -15.61 -4.81 -9.22
C SER A 268 -15.31 -3.42 -9.80
N LEU A 269 -14.14 -3.25 -10.40
CA LEU A 269 -13.84 -2.10 -11.26
C LEU A 269 -14.48 -2.32 -12.64
N THR A 270 -15.60 -1.65 -12.88
CA THR A 270 -16.32 -1.67 -14.16
C THR A 270 -15.97 -0.44 -14.99
N CYS A 271 -15.86 -0.58 -16.30
CA CYS A 271 -15.73 0.55 -17.22
C CYS A 271 -17.14 0.94 -17.72
N GLY A 272 -17.59 2.17 -17.44
CA GLY A 272 -18.94 2.66 -17.75
C GLY A 272 -19.75 3.02 -16.50
N VAL A 273 -21.01 3.44 -16.69
CA VAL A 273 -21.98 3.67 -15.61
C VAL A 273 -22.84 2.41 -15.47
N PRO A 274 -22.53 1.49 -14.53
CA PRO A 274 -23.44 0.39 -14.25
C PRO A 274 -24.76 0.98 -13.74
N SER A 275 -25.85 0.71 -14.44
CA SER A 275 -27.21 1.02 -14.00
C SER A 275 -27.97 -0.30 -13.89
N PRO A 276 -28.33 -0.75 -12.68
CA PRO A 276 -28.13 -0.09 -11.37
C PRO A 276 -26.65 -0.07 -10.88
N ALA A 277 -26.34 0.83 -9.94
CA ALA A 277 -25.00 1.04 -9.35
C ALA A 277 -24.42 -0.18 -8.60
N ALA A 278 -25.29 -1.14 -8.26
CA ALA A 278 -24.95 -2.46 -7.77
C ALA A 278 -25.96 -3.46 -8.36
N GLY A 279 -25.53 -4.68 -8.63
CA GLY A 279 -26.37 -5.74 -9.18
C GLY A 279 -26.17 -7.05 -8.44
N ARG A 280 -27.13 -7.95 -8.58
CA ARG A 280 -27.04 -9.31 -8.07
C ARG A 280 -26.71 -10.25 -9.23
N ILE A 281 -25.74 -11.14 -9.03
CA ILE A 281 -25.48 -12.23 -9.97
C ILE A 281 -26.39 -13.38 -9.55
N ASP A 282 -27.48 -13.57 -10.29
CA ASP A 282 -28.48 -14.62 -10.02
C ASP A 282 -28.16 -15.95 -10.73
N VAL A 283 -27.07 -16.00 -11.48
CA VAL A 283 -26.59 -17.17 -12.23
C VAL A 283 -25.35 -17.78 -11.58
N PRO A 284 -25.13 -19.11 -11.69
CA PRO A 284 -23.94 -19.74 -11.15
C PRO A 284 -22.67 -19.09 -11.71
N ILE A 285 -21.71 -18.81 -10.84
CA ILE A 285 -20.38 -18.36 -11.26
C ILE A 285 -19.50 -19.61 -11.32
N GLY A 286 -18.96 -19.93 -12.48
CA GLY A 286 -18.01 -21.03 -12.67
C GLY A 286 -16.80 -20.60 -13.49
N ARG A 287 -15.88 -21.53 -13.78
CA ARG A 287 -14.67 -21.20 -14.54
C ARG A 287 -14.97 -21.01 -16.03
N ASP A 288 -14.23 -20.11 -16.66
CA ASP A 288 -14.20 -19.98 -18.11
C ASP A 288 -13.60 -21.27 -18.71
N ALA A 289 -14.31 -21.88 -19.66
CA ALA A 289 -13.92 -23.15 -20.27
C ALA A 289 -12.55 -23.08 -20.98
N ASN A 290 -12.17 -21.89 -21.47
CA ASN A 290 -10.93 -21.67 -22.21
C ASN A 290 -9.83 -21.04 -21.36
N ASN A 291 -10.19 -20.25 -20.34
CA ASN A 291 -9.25 -19.63 -19.42
C ASN A 291 -9.58 -19.96 -17.96
N ARG A 292 -9.04 -21.08 -17.48
CA ARG A 292 -9.32 -21.63 -16.14
C ARG A 292 -8.97 -20.71 -14.95
N ILE A 293 -8.34 -19.55 -15.18
CA ILE A 293 -8.03 -18.53 -14.15
C ILE A 293 -9.16 -17.47 -14.06
N ARG A 294 -10.06 -17.43 -15.05
CA ARG A 294 -11.17 -16.48 -15.13
C ARG A 294 -12.46 -17.14 -14.64
N MET A 295 -13.22 -16.42 -13.81
CA MET A 295 -14.57 -16.79 -13.42
C MET A 295 -15.59 -16.09 -14.33
N ILE A 296 -16.61 -16.81 -14.77
CA ILE A 296 -17.72 -16.31 -15.59
C ILE A 296 -19.04 -16.72 -14.97
N ALA A 297 -20.05 -15.87 -15.15
CA ALA A 297 -21.44 -16.25 -14.96
C ALA A 297 -21.81 -17.28 -16.05
N ILE A 298 -22.13 -18.52 -15.66
CA ILE A 298 -22.50 -19.60 -16.58
C ILE A 298 -24.00 -19.48 -16.88
N PRO A 299 -24.41 -19.17 -18.13
CA PRO A 299 -25.80 -19.18 -18.50
C PRO A 299 -26.27 -20.64 -18.66
N GLY A 300 -27.21 -21.08 -17.82
CA GLY A 300 -27.92 -22.35 -18.01
C GLY A 300 -27.33 -23.56 -17.28
N SER A 301 -27.67 -23.71 -16.00
CA SER A 301 -27.75 -25.00 -15.31
C SER A 301 -28.59 -24.79 -14.04
N ALA A 302 -29.90 -24.80 -14.21
CA ALA A 302 -30.85 -24.88 -13.11
C ALA A 302 -31.93 -25.89 -13.52
N THR A 303 -31.59 -27.17 -13.43
CA THR A 303 -32.60 -28.18 -13.20
C THR A 303 -33.25 -27.84 -11.85
N HIS A 304 -34.51 -27.41 -11.88
CA HIS A 304 -35.36 -27.06 -10.74
C HIS A 304 -35.19 -25.65 -10.16
N GLY A 305 -35.73 -24.65 -10.86
CA GLY A 305 -36.06 -23.35 -10.28
C GLY A 305 -36.35 -22.31 -11.36
N LYS A 306 -37.62 -21.92 -11.52
CA LYS A 306 -38.07 -20.92 -12.50
C LYS A 306 -37.22 -19.64 -12.40
N ALA A 307 -36.35 -19.40 -13.38
CA ALA A 307 -35.76 -18.09 -13.62
C ALA A 307 -36.87 -17.15 -14.13
N ARG A 308 -37.42 -16.32 -13.26
CA ARG A 308 -38.37 -15.27 -13.64
C ARG A 308 -37.59 -14.11 -14.30
N HIS A 309 -37.75 -14.04 -15.62
CA HIS A 309 -37.63 -12.88 -16.51
C HIS A 309 -36.45 -11.91 -16.33
N ALA A 310 -35.55 -11.92 -17.32
CA ALA A 310 -35.11 -10.70 -18.01
C ALA A 310 -34.70 -11.07 -19.45
N PHE A 311 -35.69 -11.44 -20.27
CA PHE A 311 -35.55 -11.42 -21.73
C PHE A 311 -36.13 -10.10 -22.24
N SER A 312 -35.29 -9.30 -22.88
CA SER A 312 -35.71 -8.40 -23.96
C SER A 312 -34.47 -7.99 -24.75
N SER A 313 -34.07 -8.89 -25.66
CA SER A 313 -33.33 -8.54 -26.86
C SER A 313 -34.27 -7.79 -27.81
N ARG A 314 -34.00 -6.50 -28.10
CA ARG A 314 -34.10 -5.88 -29.44
C ARG A 314 -33.83 -4.37 -29.37
N ASN A 315 -33.21 -3.89 -30.44
CA ASN A 315 -32.93 -2.51 -30.84
C ASN A 315 -31.73 -1.80 -30.20
N MET A 316 -30.58 -2.12 -30.79
CA MET A 316 -29.50 -1.18 -31.03
C MET A 316 -29.92 -0.25 -32.19
N SER A 317 -29.78 1.06 -32.00
CA SER A 317 -30.10 2.18 -32.90
C SER A 317 -31.48 2.86 -32.72
N SER A 318 -31.40 4.20 -32.65
CA SER A 318 -32.44 5.23 -32.67
C SER A 318 -32.75 5.96 -31.33
N ILE A 319 -32.52 7.28 -31.40
CA ILE A 319 -33.19 8.38 -30.69
C ILE A 319 -32.64 8.68 -29.28
N VAL A 320 -31.68 9.62 -29.11
CA VAL A 320 -31.71 11.08 -29.35
C VAL A 320 -32.72 11.81 -28.47
N ASN A 321 -32.19 12.71 -27.64
CA ASN A 321 -32.87 13.81 -26.94
C ASN A 321 -34.03 13.43 -26.01
N ASN A 322 -33.84 13.72 -24.71
CA ASN A 322 -34.75 14.64 -24.05
C ASN A 322 -34.01 15.48 -23.00
N LYS A 323 -34.00 16.79 -23.27
CA LYS A 323 -33.80 17.90 -22.33
C LYS A 323 -35.08 18.08 -21.50
N ALA A 324 -34.92 18.84 -20.40
CA ALA A 324 -35.94 19.50 -19.57
C ALA A 324 -36.67 18.57 -18.57
N SER A 325 -36.99 18.98 -17.35
CA SER A 325 -36.81 20.22 -16.60
C SER A 325 -37.19 19.97 -15.13
N TYR A 326 -36.69 20.84 -14.26
CA TYR A 326 -37.14 21.12 -12.90
C TYR A 326 -38.59 20.74 -12.56
N HIS A 327 -38.78 19.98 -11.48
CA HIS A 327 -39.58 20.46 -10.36
C HIS A 327 -39.10 19.82 -9.04
N SER A 328 -38.88 20.73 -8.09
CA SER A 328 -38.83 20.57 -6.65
C SER A 328 -39.64 19.40 -6.09
N ASN A 329 -39.00 18.57 -5.27
CA ASN A 329 -39.58 18.17 -4.00
C ASN A 329 -38.48 18.06 -2.94
N SER A 330 -38.58 19.01 -2.01
CA SER A 330 -37.93 19.04 -0.71
C SER A 330 -38.22 17.77 0.08
N LEU A 331 -37.18 17.05 0.47
CA LEU A 331 -37.20 16.21 1.66
C LEU A 331 -35.96 16.54 2.48
N SER A 332 -36.20 17.44 3.43
CA SER A 332 -35.38 17.66 4.61
C SER A 332 -35.27 16.36 5.40
N ILE A 333 -34.04 15.84 5.55
CA ILE A 333 -33.70 14.99 6.69
C ILE A 333 -32.81 15.86 7.58
N SER A 334 -33.50 16.54 8.50
CA SER A 334 -32.92 17.18 9.65
C SER A 334 -32.21 16.16 10.53
N ASP A 335 -31.04 16.56 11.01
CA ASP A 335 -30.31 15.97 12.12
C ASP A 335 -31.25 15.50 13.24
N SER A 336 -31.27 14.19 13.49
CA SER A 336 -31.83 13.66 14.72
C SER A 336 -30.83 13.89 15.85
N SER A 337 -31.10 14.98 16.56
CA SER A 337 -30.65 15.31 17.90
C SER A 337 -30.76 14.13 18.88
N ASP A 338 -29.61 13.66 19.41
CA ASP A 338 -29.61 12.96 20.69
C ASP A 338 -29.46 13.99 21.81
N SER A 339 -30.56 14.15 22.54
CA SER A 339 -30.76 15.07 23.64
C SER A 339 -29.97 14.63 24.87
N TYR A 340 -28.85 15.31 25.15
CA TYR A 340 -28.33 15.44 26.51
C TYR A 340 -28.82 16.78 27.08
N LYS A 341 -29.73 16.71 28.06
CA LYS A 341 -30.16 17.87 28.86
C LYS A 341 -29.45 17.88 30.22
N PRO A 342 -29.34 19.06 30.86
CA PRO A 342 -28.37 19.35 31.90
C PRO A 342 -28.84 18.91 33.30
N PHE A 343 -27.87 18.71 34.18
CA PHE A 343 -28.06 18.44 35.61
C PHE A 343 -28.79 19.61 36.30
N SER A 344 -30.02 19.39 36.73
CA SER A 344 -30.67 20.13 37.81
C SER A 344 -31.45 19.16 38.70
N GLY A 345 -31.31 19.33 40.01
CA GLY A 345 -31.68 18.34 41.01
C GLY A 345 -33.18 18.06 41.15
N MET A 346 -33.49 16.84 41.59
CA MET A 346 -34.75 16.50 42.24
C MET A 346 -34.53 15.51 43.39
N LYS A 347 -35.47 15.61 44.33
CA LYS A 347 -35.50 15.04 45.68
C LYS A 347 -35.76 13.53 45.67
N ASN A 348 -35.19 12.85 46.66
CA ASN A 348 -35.46 11.45 46.99
C ASN A 348 -36.88 11.28 47.51
N GLU A 349 -37.69 10.51 46.79
CA GLU A 349 -38.68 9.57 47.32
C GLU A 349 -38.83 8.47 46.26
N GLU A 350 -38.97 7.22 46.71
CA GLU A 350 -39.08 5.98 45.92
C GLU A 350 -37.76 5.31 45.46
N ILE A 351 -36.97 4.84 46.43
CA ILE A 351 -36.12 3.64 46.28
C ILE A 351 -36.48 2.66 47.41
N VAL A 352 -37.59 1.94 47.27
CA VAL A 352 -37.94 0.83 48.17
C VAL A 352 -38.26 -0.48 47.43
N GLU A 353 -38.34 -0.50 46.09
CA GLU A 353 -38.83 -1.70 45.39
C GLU A 353 -37.86 -2.31 44.35
N LEU A 354 -36.55 -2.29 44.64
CA LEU A 354 -35.57 -3.01 43.81
C LEU A 354 -34.45 -3.71 44.61
N ASN A 355 -34.70 -4.11 45.86
CA ASN A 355 -33.76 -4.92 46.65
C ASN A 355 -34.34 -6.27 47.14
N ALA A 356 -35.49 -6.71 46.61
CA ALA A 356 -36.17 -7.92 47.08
C ALA A 356 -35.99 -9.17 46.18
N LYS A 357 -35.02 -9.22 45.25
CA LYS A 357 -34.88 -10.34 44.29
C LYS A 357 -33.49 -10.98 44.17
N ILE A 358 -32.60 -10.77 45.13
CA ILE A 358 -31.34 -11.55 45.26
C ILE A 358 -31.29 -12.17 46.67
N LEU A 359 -32.23 -13.06 46.93
CA LEU A 359 -32.22 -13.96 48.08
C LEU A 359 -32.89 -15.25 47.62
N ARG A 360 -32.09 -16.15 47.05
CA ARG A 360 -32.35 -17.60 46.94
C ARG A 360 -31.18 -18.24 46.21
N LEU A 361 -30.25 -18.79 46.97
CA LEU A 361 -29.60 -20.08 46.71
C LEU A 361 -28.88 -20.49 48.00
N ASP A 362 -29.53 -21.42 48.69
CA ASP A 362 -29.07 -22.04 49.93
C ASP A 362 -27.88 -22.98 49.71
N CYS A 363 -26.96 -22.89 50.66
CA CYS A 363 -26.28 -23.97 51.40
C CYS A 363 -25.67 -25.18 50.65
N CYS A 364 -24.35 -25.32 50.83
CA CYS A 364 -23.74 -26.57 51.28
C CYS A 364 -22.78 -26.27 52.46
N ILE A 365 -22.84 -27.17 53.44
CA ILE A 365 -22.43 -27.10 54.86
C ILE A 365 -20.92 -27.47 54.99
N PHE A 366 -20.11 -26.90 55.91
CA PHE A 366 -19.65 -27.45 57.21
C PHE A 366 -18.35 -26.72 57.69
N PRO A 367 -17.88 -26.82 58.95
CA PRO A 367 -18.45 -26.22 60.17
C PRO A 367 -17.38 -25.47 61.05
N SER A 368 -17.86 -24.71 62.03
CA SER A 368 -17.24 -24.46 63.36
C SER A 368 -15.71 -24.33 63.49
N ILE A 369 -15.18 -23.11 63.64
CA ILE A 369 -13.95 -22.88 64.43
C ILE A 369 -14.15 -21.72 65.41
N ASN A 370 -13.91 -22.07 66.67
CA ASN A 370 -14.01 -21.27 67.88
C ASN A 370 -13.25 -19.94 67.83
N TRP A 371 -13.84 -18.94 68.49
CA TRP A 371 -13.08 -17.85 69.09
C TRP A 371 -12.14 -18.42 70.15
N ILE A 372 -10.82 -18.34 69.92
CA ILE A 372 -9.82 -18.54 70.97
C ILE A 372 -9.13 -17.20 71.19
N ASN A 373 -9.33 -16.67 72.39
CA ASN A 373 -8.58 -15.56 72.94
C ASN A 373 -7.09 -15.88 72.99
N GLY A 374 -6.29 -14.94 72.47
CA GLY A 374 -4.89 -14.75 72.82
C GLY A 374 -3.91 -15.62 72.06
N ASP A 375 -3.20 -15.05 71.07
CA ASP A 375 -1.79 -15.39 70.91
C ASP A 375 -0.98 -14.39 70.07
N ARG A 376 0.27 -14.16 70.50
CA ARG A 376 1.25 -13.22 69.94
C ARG A 376 1.58 -13.43 68.44
N ALA A 377 1.11 -14.51 67.82
CA ALA A 377 1.34 -14.86 66.42
C ALA A 377 0.59 -13.95 65.41
N GLN A 378 -0.60 -13.46 65.75
CA GLN A 378 -1.31 -12.50 64.87
C GLN A 378 -0.54 -11.18 64.77
N SER A 379 0.06 -10.67 65.84
CA SER A 379 0.88 -9.45 65.77
C SER A 379 2.12 -9.59 64.88
N SER A 380 2.67 -10.79 64.67
CA SER A 380 3.82 -11.03 63.78
C SER A 380 3.38 -11.07 62.32
N ILE A 381 2.33 -11.82 61.98
CA ILE A 381 1.81 -11.93 60.60
C ILE A 381 1.31 -10.56 60.10
N TYR A 382 0.70 -9.76 60.98
CA TYR A 382 0.28 -8.38 60.66
C TYR A 382 1.49 -7.47 60.39
N ARG A 383 2.57 -7.61 61.16
CA ARG A 383 3.79 -6.80 61.01
C ARG A 383 4.61 -7.22 59.77
N ASP A 384 4.62 -8.51 59.43
CA ASP A 384 5.33 -9.09 58.28
C ASP A 384 4.64 -8.78 56.94
N THR A 385 3.30 -8.84 56.88
CA THR A 385 2.54 -8.51 55.66
C THR A 385 2.58 -7.01 55.35
N LEU A 386 2.59 -6.15 56.38
CA LEU A 386 2.87 -4.71 56.25
C LEU A 386 4.32 -4.44 55.81
N HIS A 387 5.29 -5.18 56.36
CA HIS A 387 6.70 -5.05 55.99
C HIS A 387 6.95 -5.42 54.52
N LEU A 388 6.30 -6.46 53.99
CA LEU A 388 6.44 -6.91 52.60
C LEU A 388 5.90 -5.90 51.57
N LEU A 389 4.78 -5.24 51.87
CA LEU A 389 4.17 -4.21 50.99
C LEU A 389 4.89 -2.85 51.04
N HIS A 390 5.58 -2.52 52.15
CA HIS A 390 6.28 -1.24 52.32
C HIS A 390 7.73 -1.24 51.80
N ARG A 391 8.44 -2.39 51.79
CA ARG A 391 9.90 -2.42 51.56
C ARG A 391 10.36 -2.58 50.11
N THR A 392 9.48 -2.83 49.14
CA THR A 392 9.93 -3.27 47.81
C THR A 392 9.28 -2.48 46.68
N THR A 393 10.10 -1.68 46.01
CA THR A 393 9.78 -1.02 44.74
C THR A 393 9.79 -2.00 43.54
N THR A 394 10.01 -3.30 43.79
CA THR A 394 10.19 -4.37 42.78
C THR A 394 9.55 -5.69 43.25
N ILE A 395 8.21 -5.73 43.38
CA ILE A 395 7.47 -6.99 43.64
C ILE A 395 7.13 -7.62 42.28
N SER A 396 7.24 -8.95 42.14
CA SER A 396 6.79 -9.65 40.93
C SER A 396 5.27 -9.82 40.91
N LEU A 397 4.64 -9.94 39.73
CA LEU A 397 3.19 -10.14 39.62
C LEU A 397 2.71 -11.38 40.42
N SER A 398 3.51 -12.44 40.47
CA SER A 398 3.21 -13.65 41.25
C SER A 398 3.19 -13.38 42.76
N GLN A 399 4.12 -12.57 43.27
CA GLN A 399 4.16 -12.17 44.67
C GLN A 399 2.98 -11.25 45.02
N VAL A 400 2.57 -10.35 44.12
CA VAL A 400 1.37 -9.51 44.31
C VAL A 400 0.12 -10.37 44.43
N GLN A 401 -0.03 -11.39 43.59
CA GLN A 401 -1.16 -12.32 43.63
C GLN A 401 -1.18 -13.16 44.92
N GLN A 402 -0.02 -13.60 45.40
CA GLN A 402 0.13 -14.32 46.67
C GLN A 402 -0.25 -13.44 47.86
N ILE A 403 0.22 -12.19 47.88
CA ILE A 403 -0.13 -11.21 48.92
C ILE A 403 -1.63 -10.88 48.86
N HIS A 404 -2.20 -10.71 47.67
CA HIS A 404 -3.63 -10.48 47.49
C HIS A 404 -4.47 -11.66 48.02
N ALA A 405 -4.10 -12.91 47.69
CA ALA A 405 -4.76 -14.11 48.20
C ALA A 405 -4.67 -14.23 49.73
N GLN A 406 -3.52 -13.87 50.32
CA GLN A 406 -3.32 -13.86 51.77
C GLN A 406 -4.17 -12.78 52.46
N LEU A 407 -4.30 -11.60 51.85
CA LEU A 407 -5.16 -10.51 52.35
C LEU A 407 -6.64 -10.87 52.28
N LEU A 408 -7.08 -11.58 51.23
CA LEU A 408 -8.44 -12.12 51.13
C LEU A 408 -8.71 -13.18 52.20
N ARG A 409 -7.77 -14.11 52.40
CA ARG A 409 -7.88 -15.17 53.42
C ARG A 409 -7.91 -14.64 54.85
N THR A 410 -7.28 -13.49 55.11
CA THR A 410 -7.20 -12.85 56.44
C THR A 410 -8.29 -11.81 56.69
N GLY A 411 -9.12 -11.48 55.69
CA GLY A 411 -10.15 -10.44 55.80
C GLY A 411 -9.59 -9.01 55.87
N LEU A 412 -8.31 -8.80 55.57
CA LEU A 412 -7.62 -7.51 55.66
C LEU A 412 -7.69 -6.68 54.36
N CYS A 413 -8.26 -7.26 53.30
CA CYS A 413 -8.36 -6.62 51.99
C CYS A 413 -9.28 -5.38 52.00
N ASP A 414 -10.22 -5.28 52.95
CA ASP A 414 -11.16 -4.17 53.06
C ASP A 414 -10.57 -2.92 53.71
N LEU A 415 -9.38 -3.01 54.31
CA LEU A 415 -8.69 -1.87 54.91
C LEU A 415 -8.14 -0.92 53.82
N PRO A 416 -8.43 0.40 53.87
CA PRO A 416 -8.08 1.35 52.81
C PRO A 416 -6.59 1.40 52.41
N HIS A 417 -5.67 1.19 53.36
CA HIS A 417 -4.22 1.20 53.10
C HIS A 417 -3.73 0.01 52.26
N TYR A 418 -4.20 -1.22 52.53
CA TYR A 418 -3.81 -2.40 51.76
C TYR A 418 -4.44 -2.38 50.36
N ARG A 419 -5.70 -1.94 50.30
CA ARG A 419 -6.49 -1.81 49.09
C ARG A 419 -5.90 -0.84 48.06
N THR A 420 -5.61 0.40 48.47
CA THR A 420 -5.01 1.41 47.58
C THR A 420 -3.62 0.99 47.09
N LYS A 421 -2.84 0.33 47.96
CA LYS A 421 -1.54 -0.21 47.58
C LYS A 421 -1.66 -1.35 46.56
N LEU A 422 -2.58 -2.31 46.75
CA LEU A 422 -2.86 -3.39 45.79
C LEU A 422 -3.33 -2.86 44.43
N LEU A 423 -4.24 -1.87 44.42
CA LEU A 423 -4.70 -1.24 43.18
C LEU A 423 -3.53 -0.59 42.42
N SER A 424 -2.64 0.12 43.14
CA SER A 424 -1.45 0.73 42.54
C SER A 424 -0.46 -0.30 41.98
N THR A 425 -0.27 -1.44 42.65
CA THR A 425 0.67 -2.48 42.21
C THR A 425 0.14 -3.25 41.01
N TYR A 426 -1.13 -3.65 40.99
CA TYR A 426 -1.74 -4.26 39.80
C TYR A 426 -1.67 -3.35 38.58
N ALA A 427 -1.95 -2.05 38.75
CA ALA A 427 -1.87 -1.09 37.66
C ALA A 427 -0.44 -0.89 37.14
N ASN A 428 0.58 -0.88 38.02
CA ASN A 428 1.99 -0.79 37.62
C ASN A 428 2.48 -2.03 36.85
N HIS A 429 1.83 -3.19 37.01
CA HIS A 429 2.07 -4.40 36.20
C HIS A 429 1.20 -4.50 34.93
N HIS A 430 0.51 -3.42 34.54
CA HIS A 430 -0.40 -3.39 33.38
C HIS A 430 -1.58 -4.40 33.46
N ARG A 431 -1.94 -4.87 34.66
CA ARG A 431 -3.09 -5.77 34.90
C ARG A 431 -4.35 -4.97 35.21
N PHE A 432 -4.78 -4.19 34.22
CA PHE A 432 -5.88 -3.23 34.36
C PHE A 432 -7.25 -3.88 34.61
N SER A 433 -7.49 -5.09 34.08
CA SER A 433 -8.71 -5.88 34.33
C SER A 433 -8.86 -6.28 35.80
N ASP A 434 -7.76 -6.75 36.39
CA ASP A 434 -7.73 -7.27 37.76
C ASP A 434 -7.85 -6.11 38.75
N ALA A 435 -7.21 -4.98 38.42
CA ALA A 435 -7.32 -3.74 39.19
C ALA A 435 -8.76 -3.17 39.19
N LYS A 436 -9.47 -3.22 38.05
CA LYS A 436 -10.89 -2.84 37.97
C LYS A 436 -11.80 -3.84 38.70
N SER A 437 -11.51 -5.14 38.58
CA SER A 437 -12.26 -6.18 39.30
C SER A 437 -12.14 -6.02 40.81
N LEU A 438 -10.94 -5.69 41.29
CA LEU A 438 -10.69 -5.34 42.69
C LEU A 438 -11.40 -4.04 43.10
N LEU A 439 -11.58 -3.08 42.18
CA LEU A 439 -12.37 -1.87 42.44
C LEU A 439 -13.87 -2.20 42.64
N HIS A 440 -14.40 -3.06 41.77
CA HIS A 440 -15.82 -3.44 41.72
C HIS A 440 -16.21 -4.44 42.81
N SER A 441 -15.25 -5.18 43.35
CA SER A 441 -15.51 -6.10 44.47
C SER A 441 -15.74 -5.39 45.81
N LEU A 442 -15.69 -4.07 45.86
CA LEU A 442 -15.72 -3.30 47.10
C LEU A 442 -17.14 -2.82 47.39
N LEU A 443 -17.63 -3.11 48.61
CA LEU A 443 -18.97 -2.71 49.05
C LEU A 443 -19.21 -1.19 49.01
N LYS A 444 -18.16 -0.38 49.22
CA LYS A 444 -18.17 1.07 49.03
C LYS A 444 -16.83 1.54 48.44
N PRO A 445 -16.80 1.93 47.16
CA PRO A 445 -15.63 2.56 46.58
C PRO A 445 -15.45 3.99 47.10
N ASP A 446 -14.25 4.35 47.54
CA ASP A 446 -13.89 5.69 48.03
C ASP A 446 -13.12 6.49 46.98
N LEU A 447 -13.07 7.83 47.14
CA LEU A 447 -12.39 8.72 46.20
C LEU A 447 -10.93 8.30 45.99
N LEU A 448 -10.22 7.92 47.05
CA LEU A 448 -8.80 7.54 47.00
C LEU A 448 -8.53 6.29 46.13
N SER A 449 -9.42 5.29 46.15
CA SER A 449 -9.31 4.11 45.29
C SER A 449 -9.45 4.47 43.81
N PHE A 450 -10.43 5.32 43.47
CA PHE A 450 -10.60 5.82 42.10
C PHE A 450 -9.43 6.71 41.67
N THR A 451 -8.97 7.64 42.52
CA THR A 451 -7.81 8.53 42.26
C THR A 451 -6.58 7.73 41.90
N THR A 452 -6.29 6.67 42.66
CA THR A 452 -5.13 5.80 42.45
C THR A 452 -5.15 5.13 41.07
N LEU A 453 -6.31 4.59 40.68
CA LEU A 453 -6.47 3.95 39.37
C LEU A 453 -6.48 4.96 38.23
N ILE A 454 -7.23 6.06 38.34
CA ILE A 454 -7.29 7.11 37.32
C ILE A 454 -5.88 7.64 37.01
N ASN A 455 -5.06 7.90 38.04
CA ASN A 455 -3.69 8.33 37.89
C ASN A 455 -2.82 7.27 37.22
N ALA A 456 -2.97 5.99 37.58
CA ALA A 456 -2.22 4.91 36.98
C ALA A 456 -2.58 4.68 35.49
N PHE A 457 -3.88 4.65 35.16
CA PHE A 457 -4.34 4.55 33.77
C PHE A 457 -3.88 5.74 32.92
N SER A 458 -3.93 6.96 33.47
CA SER A 458 -3.44 8.17 32.80
C SER A 458 -1.92 8.15 32.60
N LYS A 459 -1.15 7.59 33.55
CA LYS A 459 0.30 7.38 33.44
C LYS A 459 0.65 6.43 32.28
N PHE A 460 -0.12 5.36 32.10
CA PHE A 460 0.08 4.37 31.03
C PHE A 460 -0.65 4.68 29.71
N LYS A 461 -1.18 5.91 29.55
CA LYS A 461 -1.85 6.42 28.34
C LYS A 461 -3.14 5.68 27.96
N GLU A 462 -3.79 5.02 28.91
CA GLU A 462 -5.08 4.35 28.75
C GLU A 462 -6.25 5.35 28.87
N PHE A 463 -6.24 6.40 28.03
CA PHE A 463 -7.08 7.59 28.23
C PHE A 463 -8.59 7.32 28.18
N LYS A 464 -9.04 6.39 27.32
CA LYS A 464 -10.47 6.01 27.23
C LYS A 464 -10.94 5.37 28.52
N ASN A 465 -10.12 4.49 29.10
CA ASN A 465 -10.39 3.84 30.37
C ASN A 465 -10.35 4.84 31.54
N THR A 466 -9.48 5.85 31.49
CA THR A 466 -9.45 6.96 32.46
C THR A 466 -10.79 7.72 32.48
N LEU A 467 -11.35 8.07 31.32
CA LEU A 467 -12.65 8.77 31.24
C LEU A 467 -13.84 7.89 31.65
N ASN A 468 -13.77 6.58 31.40
CA ASN A 468 -14.79 5.64 31.87
C ASN A 468 -14.81 5.55 33.41
N LEU A 469 -13.63 5.42 34.03
CA LEU A 469 -13.52 5.41 35.51
C LEU A 469 -13.94 6.74 36.14
N PHE A 470 -13.70 7.86 35.45
CA PHE A 470 -14.21 9.16 35.88
C PHE A 470 -15.73 9.23 35.87
N SER A 471 -16.36 8.69 34.83
CA SER A 471 -17.83 8.62 34.74
C SER A 471 -18.41 7.72 35.85
N GLU A 472 -17.71 6.62 36.16
CA GLU A 472 -18.09 5.71 37.24
C GLU A 472 -17.93 6.35 38.63
N LEU A 473 -16.87 7.12 38.87
CA LEU A 473 -16.67 7.91 40.09
C LEU A 473 -17.87 8.85 40.31
N LEU A 474 -18.31 9.56 39.27
CA LEU A 474 -19.45 10.48 39.33
C LEU A 474 -20.77 9.73 39.55
N ALA A 475 -20.96 8.57 38.93
CA ALA A 475 -22.14 7.73 39.10
C ALA A 475 -22.28 7.19 40.54
N ASN A 476 -21.16 7.02 41.25
CA ASN A 476 -21.13 6.67 42.68
C ASN A 476 -21.37 7.88 43.61
N GLY A 477 -21.67 9.06 43.07
CA GLY A 477 -21.92 10.28 43.85
C GLY A 477 -20.67 10.89 44.49
N LEU A 478 -19.47 10.52 44.03
CA LEU A 478 -18.21 11.07 44.53
C LEU A 478 -17.82 12.33 43.73
N HIS A 479 -17.24 13.31 44.41
CA HIS A 479 -16.76 14.54 43.78
C HIS A 479 -15.23 14.48 43.57
N PRO A 480 -14.73 14.79 42.36
CA PRO A 480 -13.30 14.88 42.07
C PRO A 480 -12.63 16.00 42.87
N ASP A 481 -11.39 15.77 43.28
CA ASP A 481 -10.52 16.75 43.93
C ASP A 481 -9.46 17.33 42.96
N ALA A 482 -8.64 18.25 43.46
CA ALA A 482 -7.53 18.85 42.72
C ALA A 482 -6.44 17.83 42.29
N HIS A 483 -6.40 16.62 42.85
CA HIS A 483 -5.42 15.59 42.48
C HIS A 483 -5.89 14.71 41.32
N VAL A 484 -7.20 14.48 41.17
CA VAL A 484 -7.76 13.67 40.08
C VAL A 484 -7.92 14.47 38.79
N LEU A 485 -8.32 15.74 38.89
CA LEU A 485 -8.64 16.59 37.72
C LEU A 485 -7.50 16.70 36.69
N PRO A 486 -6.22 16.93 37.07
CA PRO A 486 -5.12 16.97 36.11
C PRO A 486 -4.98 15.69 35.27
N SER A 487 -5.20 14.51 35.87
CA SER A 487 -5.15 13.22 35.17
C SER A 487 -6.31 13.02 34.19
N ILE A 488 -7.49 13.54 34.52
CA ILE A 488 -8.66 13.57 33.63
C ILE A 488 -8.44 14.54 32.48
N ILE A 489 -7.98 15.77 32.78
CA ILE A 489 -7.66 16.79 31.77
C ILE A 489 -6.58 16.27 30.80
N LYS A 490 -5.58 15.56 31.31
CA LYS A 490 -4.57 14.87 30.48
C LYS A 490 -5.19 13.80 29.58
N ALA A 491 -6.17 13.03 30.05
CA ALA A 491 -6.90 12.08 29.22
C ALA A 491 -7.76 12.76 28.15
N CYS A 492 -8.46 13.85 28.50
CA CYS A 492 -9.17 14.68 27.53
C CYS A 492 -8.22 15.25 26.48
N THR A 493 -7.02 15.67 26.88
CA THR A 493 -5.97 16.15 25.98
C THR A 493 -5.48 15.05 25.04
N GLY A 494 -5.21 13.85 25.56
CA GLY A 494 -4.75 12.71 24.77
C GLY A 494 -5.77 12.18 23.76
N LEU A 495 -7.07 12.36 24.05
CA LEU A 495 -8.17 11.98 23.16
C LEU A 495 -8.70 13.13 22.30
N LEU A 496 -8.16 14.35 22.45
CA LEU A 496 -8.69 15.58 21.83
C LEU A 496 -10.19 15.78 22.10
N ALA A 497 -10.66 15.38 23.29
CA ALA A 497 -12.07 15.39 23.68
C ALA A 497 -12.51 16.78 24.17
N VAL A 498 -12.65 17.73 23.24
CA VAL A 498 -12.89 19.16 23.55
C VAL A 498 -14.16 19.38 24.38
N LYS A 499 -15.25 18.68 24.05
CA LYS A 499 -16.55 18.81 24.76
C LYS A 499 -16.44 18.40 26.23
N ILE A 500 -15.87 17.23 26.49
CA ILE A 500 -15.69 16.69 27.85
C ILE A 500 -14.72 17.58 28.63
N GLY A 501 -13.61 18.00 28.03
CA GLY A 501 -12.66 18.89 28.71
C GLY A 501 -13.26 20.27 29.07
N LYS A 502 -14.12 20.85 28.22
CA LYS A 502 -14.87 22.08 28.56
C LYS A 502 -15.86 21.86 29.71
N GLN A 503 -16.50 20.69 29.82
CA GLN A 503 -17.35 20.34 30.96
C GLN A 503 -16.55 20.20 32.25
N VAL A 504 -15.38 19.54 32.18
CA VAL A 504 -14.46 19.40 33.33
C VAL A 504 -13.95 20.77 33.79
N HIS A 505 -13.63 21.68 32.87
CA HIS A 505 -13.31 23.07 33.20
C HIS A 505 -14.48 23.81 33.85
N GLY A 506 -15.71 23.65 33.34
CA GLY A 506 -16.90 24.22 33.98
C GLY A 506 -17.10 23.71 35.41
N PHE A 507 -16.87 22.41 35.64
CA PHE A 507 -16.91 21.79 36.96
C PHE A 507 -15.83 22.35 37.90
N SER A 508 -14.59 22.53 37.42
CA SER A 508 -13.51 23.08 38.26
C SER A 508 -13.79 24.50 38.71
N VAL A 509 -14.41 25.33 37.86
CA VAL A 509 -14.85 26.68 38.21
C VAL A 509 -15.99 26.64 39.22
N ALA A 510 -17.02 25.83 38.98
CA ALA A 510 -18.19 25.71 39.87
C ALA A 510 -17.83 25.17 41.26
N SER A 511 -16.80 24.33 41.35
CA SER A 511 -16.35 23.69 42.60
C SER A 511 -15.25 24.47 43.33
N GLY A 512 -14.80 25.62 42.81
CA GLY A 512 -13.70 26.42 43.37
C GLY A 512 -12.30 25.79 43.21
N LEU A 513 -12.19 24.66 42.51
CA LEU A 513 -10.92 23.97 42.23
C LEU A 513 -10.09 24.69 41.16
N SER A 514 -10.65 25.69 40.48
CA SER A 514 -9.92 26.56 39.56
C SER A 514 -8.94 27.52 40.25
N LEU A 515 -8.85 27.52 41.58
CA LEU A 515 -7.81 28.25 42.31
C LEU A 515 -6.53 27.43 42.49
N ASP A 516 -6.55 26.13 42.15
CA ASP A 516 -5.38 25.26 42.24
C ASP A 516 -4.45 25.45 41.02
N PRO A 517 -3.16 25.81 41.22
CA PRO A 517 -2.23 26.07 40.11
C PRO A 517 -2.02 24.87 39.18
N PHE A 518 -2.08 23.64 39.68
CA PHE A 518 -1.86 22.44 38.86
C PHE A 518 -3.06 22.14 37.95
N VAL A 519 -4.27 22.39 38.43
CA VAL A 519 -5.50 22.29 37.63
C VAL A 519 -5.50 23.35 36.52
N GLU A 520 -5.20 24.62 36.84
CA GLU A 520 -5.14 25.70 35.85
C GLU A 520 -4.05 25.46 34.78
N SER A 521 -2.83 25.09 35.18
CA SER A 521 -1.75 24.75 34.23
C SER A 521 -2.11 23.57 33.31
N SER A 522 -2.80 22.56 33.85
CA SER A 522 -3.29 21.41 33.07
C SER A 522 -4.36 21.82 32.06
N LEU A 523 -5.26 22.73 32.44
CA LEU A 523 -6.30 23.27 31.56
C LEU A 523 -5.71 24.13 30.43
N VAL A 524 -4.71 24.96 30.71
CA VAL A 524 -3.98 25.72 29.66
C VAL A 524 -3.38 24.75 28.65
N HIS A 525 -2.70 23.69 29.11
CA HIS A 525 -2.13 22.68 28.22
C HIS A 525 -3.20 21.95 27.39
N PHE A 526 -4.37 21.64 27.99
CA PHE A 526 -5.50 21.06 27.29
C PHE A 526 -6.02 21.96 26.16
N TYR A 527 -6.29 23.23 26.45
CA TYR A 527 -6.79 24.17 25.44
C TYR A 527 -5.79 24.38 24.30
N VAL A 528 -4.49 24.50 24.62
CA VAL A 528 -3.42 24.62 23.61
C VAL A 528 -3.33 23.39 22.72
N LYS A 529 -3.46 22.18 23.27
CA LYS A 529 -3.38 20.93 22.50
C LYS A 529 -4.65 20.64 21.69
N CYS A 530 -5.79 21.16 22.12
CA CYS A 530 -7.06 21.07 21.40
C CYS A 530 -7.27 22.21 20.38
N ASP A 531 -6.22 22.99 20.08
CA ASP A 531 -6.21 24.11 19.11
C ASP A 531 -7.09 25.33 19.47
N GLU A 532 -7.50 25.44 20.74
CA GLU A 532 -8.39 26.48 21.29
C GLU A 532 -7.58 27.57 22.03
N LEU A 533 -6.71 28.26 21.28
CA LEU A 533 -5.78 29.25 21.86
C LEU A 533 -6.47 30.44 22.53
N ASP A 534 -7.63 30.89 22.05
CA ASP A 534 -8.37 32.00 22.68
C ASP A 534 -8.87 31.63 24.07
N GLY A 535 -9.32 30.38 24.24
CA GLY A 535 -9.70 29.82 25.54
C GLY A 535 -8.48 29.69 26.46
N ALA A 536 -7.36 29.19 25.93
CA ALA A 536 -6.10 29.10 26.68
C ALA A 536 -5.61 30.47 27.15
N HIS A 537 -5.61 31.48 26.29
CA HIS A 537 -5.13 32.82 26.60
C HIS A 537 -6.02 33.52 27.64
N LYS A 538 -7.34 33.39 27.52
CA LYS A 538 -8.28 33.93 28.52
C LYS A 538 -8.09 33.29 29.89
N LEU A 539 -7.96 31.97 29.95
CA LEU A 539 -7.67 31.25 31.18
C LEU A 539 -6.34 31.73 31.76
N PHE A 540 -5.29 31.73 30.94
CA PHE A 540 -3.95 32.14 31.33
C PHE A 540 -3.89 33.54 31.93
N LYS A 541 -4.60 34.51 31.33
CA LYS A 541 -4.66 35.89 31.86
C LYS A 541 -5.24 35.94 33.28
N ASN A 542 -6.23 35.11 33.55
CA ASN A 542 -6.97 35.09 34.82
C ASN A 542 -6.30 34.25 35.92
N MET A 543 -5.25 33.46 35.60
CA MET A 543 -4.52 32.65 36.59
C MET A 543 -3.89 33.52 37.68
N VAL A 544 -4.07 33.12 38.94
CA VAL A 544 -3.55 33.82 40.13
C VAL A 544 -2.03 33.66 40.23
N GLU A 545 -1.54 32.43 40.03
CA GLU A 545 -0.12 32.09 39.97
C GLU A 545 0.23 31.49 38.61
N LYS A 546 1.19 32.09 37.91
CA LYS A 546 1.65 31.63 36.59
C LYS A 546 3.01 30.96 36.74
N ASP A 547 3.06 29.65 36.51
CA ASP A 547 4.30 28.88 36.53
C ASP A 547 5.01 28.85 35.16
N VAL A 548 6.27 28.41 35.12
CA VAL A 548 7.04 28.32 33.86
C VAL A 548 6.37 27.36 32.86
N VAL A 549 5.61 26.37 33.34
CA VAL A 549 4.97 25.33 32.53
C VAL A 549 3.80 25.90 31.71
N SER A 550 2.91 26.66 32.34
CA SER A 550 1.77 27.32 31.70
C SER A 550 2.21 28.37 30.67
N TRP A 551 3.22 29.19 30.99
CA TRP A 551 3.85 30.11 30.03
C TRP A 551 4.45 29.39 28.82
N SER A 552 5.23 28.34 29.06
CA SER A 552 5.87 27.56 28.00
C SER A 552 4.85 26.88 27.09
N ALA A 553 3.78 26.33 27.68
CA ALA A 553 2.70 25.69 26.94
C ALA A 553 1.98 26.71 26.03
N LEU A 554 1.66 27.90 26.55
CA LEU A 554 0.98 28.95 25.77
C LEU A 554 1.88 29.51 24.66
N ALA A 555 3.14 29.81 24.95
CA ALA A 555 4.10 30.31 23.97
C ALA A 555 4.36 29.30 22.85
N ALA A 556 4.57 28.01 23.19
CA ALA A 556 4.70 26.94 22.21
C ALA A 556 3.40 26.71 21.41
N GLY A 557 2.24 26.99 22.01
CA GLY A 557 0.94 26.99 21.34
C GLY A 557 0.83 28.04 20.24
N TYR A 558 1.15 29.30 20.56
CA TYR A 558 1.22 30.38 19.57
C TYR A 558 2.27 30.10 18.49
N ALA A 559 3.44 29.59 18.88
CA ALA A 559 4.48 29.22 17.93
C ALA A 559 3.99 28.16 16.95
N ARG A 560 3.26 27.13 17.40
CA ARG A 560 2.67 26.09 16.54
C ARG A 560 1.63 26.62 15.55
N LYS A 561 0.86 27.65 15.93
CA LYS A 561 -0.05 28.35 14.99
C LYS A 561 0.65 29.33 14.05
N GLY A 562 1.95 29.57 14.22
CA GLY A 562 2.71 30.55 13.44
C GLY A 562 2.49 32.00 13.86
N ASP A 563 1.87 32.25 15.02
CA ASP A 563 1.72 33.59 15.58
C ASP A 563 3.01 34.01 16.29
N VAL A 564 3.98 34.46 15.50
CA VAL A 564 5.32 34.84 15.98
C VAL A 564 5.28 35.96 17.00
N PHE A 565 4.38 36.93 16.81
CA PHE A 565 4.30 38.11 17.69
C PHE A 565 3.83 37.71 19.08
N ASN A 566 2.70 37.02 19.20
CA ASN A 566 2.18 36.63 20.51
C ASN A 566 3.06 35.56 21.17
N ALA A 567 3.64 34.63 20.40
CA ALA A 567 4.58 33.66 20.93
C ALA A 567 5.80 34.32 21.59
N LYS A 568 6.46 35.28 20.91
CA LYS A 568 7.62 36.01 21.46
C LYS A 568 7.22 36.94 22.61
N LYS A 569 6.06 37.58 22.52
CA LYS A 569 5.54 38.45 23.59
C LYS A 569 5.37 37.67 24.89
N VAL A 570 4.61 36.57 24.84
CA VAL A 570 4.36 35.69 25.98
C VAL A 570 5.67 35.11 26.52
N PHE A 571 6.59 34.71 25.65
CA PHE A 571 7.90 34.18 26.07
C PHE A 571 8.81 35.23 26.76
N ASN A 572 8.73 36.49 26.34
CA ASN A 572 9.52 37.58 26.95
C ASN A 572 8.90 38.13 28.23
N GLU A 573 7.58 38.07 28.38
CA GLU A 573 6.87 38.48 29.60
C GLU A 573 7.30 37.65 30.83
N VAL A 574 7.67 36.38 30.64
CA VAL A 574 8.28 35.52 31.67
C VAL A 574 9.51 36.17 32.31
N LYS A 575 10.35 36.84 31.50
CA LYS A 575 11.57 37.51 31.96
C LYS A 575 11.26 38.78 32.77
N GLY A 576 10.18 39.48 32.43
CA GLY A 576 9.73 40.69 33.12
C GLY A 576 9.27 40.44 34.57
N LEU A 577 8.92 39.19 34.90
CA LEU A 577 8.46 38.76 36.22
C LEU A 577 9.57 38.10 37.07
N GLY A 578 10.82 38.06 36.59
CA GLY A 578 11.95 37.48 37.32
C GLY A 578 12.08 35.95 37.25
N LEU A 579 11.25 35.28 36.44
CA LEU A 579 11.35 33.85 36.16
C LEU A 579 12.30 33.60 34.98
N LYS A 580 13.20 32.61 35.08
CA LYS A 580 14.10 32.23 33.97
C LYS A 580 13.48 31.10 33.14
N PRO A 581 13.37 31.24 31.80
CA PRO A 581 13.00 30.13 30.92
C PRO A 581 13.96 28.95 31.11
N ASN A 582 13.44 27.73 31.06
CA ASN A 582 14.25 26.51 31.09
C ASN A 582 14.46 25.95 29.68
N THR A 583 15.30 24.93 29.52
CA THR A 583 15.59 24.30 28.22
C THR A 583 14.32 23.79 27.53
N VAL A 584 13.35 23.25 28.29
CA VAL A 584 12.05 22.79 27.77
C VAL A 584 11.25 23.95 27.16
N SER A 585 11.32 25.15 27.75
CA SER A 585 10.66 26.36 27.24
C SER A 585 11.20 26.74 25.85
N TRP A 586 12.52 26.74 25.69
CA TRP A 586 13.18 27.03 24.42
C TRP A 586 12.90 25.95 23.36
N ASN A 587 12.95 24.67 23.74
CA ASN A 587 12.65 23.55 22.84
C ASN A 587 11.21 23.61 22.32
N GLY A 588 10.25 23.94 23.18
CA GLY A 588 8.85 24.14 22.78
C GLY A 588 8.67 25.25 21.75
N MET A 589 9.41 26.36 21.88
CA MET A 589 9.40 27.46 20.91
C MET A 589 10.03 27.07 19.57
N ILE A 590 11.22 26.47 19.60
CA ILE A 590 11.94 26.03 18.40
C ILE A 590 11.10 25.01 17.62
N ALA A 591 10.60 23.97 18.30
CA ALA A 591 9.76 22.95 17.69
C ALA A 591 8.43 23.52 17.19
N GLY A 592 7.81 24.43 17.94
CA GLY A 592 6.57 25.11 17.56
C GLY A 592 6.72 25.91 16.26
N PHE A 593 7.74 26.76 16.17
CA PHE A 593 8.00 27.54 14.95
C PHE A 593 8.43 26.68 13.77
N ASN A 594 9.12 25.57 14.01
CA ASN A 594 9.44 24.62 12.96
C ASN A 594 8.17 23.96 12.40
N GLN A 595 7.23 23.54 13.27
CA GLN A 595 5.95 22.95 12.86
C GLN A 595 5.05 23.91 12.09
N SER A 596 5.10 25.21 12.39
CA SER A 596 4.30 26.23 11.71
C SER A 596 4.91 26.71 10.38
N GLY A 597 6.10 26.23 10.01
CA GLY A 597 6.84 26.70 8.83
C GLY A 597 7.55 28.05 9.04
N CYS A 598 7.56 28.61 10.26
CA CYS A 598 8.29 29.82 10.62
C CYS A 598 9.77 29.52 10.90
N PHE A 599 10.46 28.91 9.94
CA PHE A 599 11.81 28.35 10.12
C PHE A 599 12.83 29.38 10.61
N ARG A 600 12.75 30.62 10.12
CA ARG A 600 13.66 31.71 10.50
C ARG A 600 13.57 32.03 11.99
N ASP A 601 12.37 32.02 12.54
CA ASP A 601 12.13 32.26 13.95
C ASP A 601 12.60 31.08 14.81
N ALA A 602 12.44 29.84 14.34
CA ALA A 602 12.98 28.65 15.01
C ALA A 602 14.51 28.74 15.17
N VAL A 603 15.24 29.08 14.10
CA VAL A 603 16.70 29.26 14.14
C VAL A 603 17.08 30.44 15.04
N PHE A 604 16.34 31.55 14.98
CA PHE A 604 16.58 32.70 15.84
C PHE A 604 16.42 32.36 17.33
N MET A 605 15.39 31.60 17.70
CA MET A 605 15.19 31.17 19.09
C MET A 605 16.33 30.27 19.58
N PHE A 606 16.87 29.40 18.73
CA PHE A 606 18.04 28.58 19.06
C PHE A 606 19.31 29.42 19.28
N GLN A 607 19.56 30.42 18.45
CA GLN A 607 20.67 31.36 18.64
C GLN A 607 20.53 32.15 19.94
N GLN A 608 19.32 32.61 20.26
CA GLN A 608 19.03 33.31 21.50
C GLN A 608 19.25 32.43 22.74
N MET A 609 18.87 31.15 22.68
CA MET A 609 19.12 30.20 23.76
C MET A 609 20.62 30.12 24.11
N HIS A 610 21.48 30.01 23.09
CA HIS A 610 22.94 30.00 23.27
C HIS A 610 23.51 31.34 23.74
N ALA A 611 22.99 32.46 23.22
CA ALA A 611 23.41 33.81 23.66
C ALA A 611 23.14 34.05 25.16
N HIS A 612 22.11 33.40 25.73
CA HIS A 612 21.79 33.47 27.15
C HIS A 612 22.53 32.42 28.00
N GLY A 613 23.47 31.68 27.42
CA GLY A 613 24.33 30.72 28.14
C GLY A 613 23.69 29.36 28.44
N PHE A 614 22.55 29.03 27.81
CA PHE A 614 21.95 27.70 27.95
C PHE A 614 22.64 26.69 27.03
N THR A 615 22.90 25.48 27.55
CA THR A 615 23.38 24.34 26.76
C THR A 615 22.22 23.71 26.00
N SER A 616 22.39 23.49 24.70
CA SER A 616 21.41 22.74 23.90
C SER A 616 21.47 21.25 24.23
N ASP A 617 20.30 20.64 24.33
CA ASP A 617 20.17 19.20 24.42
C ASP A 617 19.88 18.59 23.03
N GLY A 618 19.86 17.25 22.94
CA GLY A 618 19.58 16.57 21.68
C GLY A 618 18.21 16.90 21.08
N THR A 619 17.23 17.31 21.90
CA THR A 619 15.91 17.71 21.43
C THR A 619 15.92 19.13 20.83
N SER A 620 16.72 20.05 21.37
CA SER A 620 16.97 21.37 20.76
C SER A 620 17.59 21.23 19.37
N ILE A 621 18.63 20.38 19.26
CA ILE A 621 19.41 20.19 18.03
C ILE A 621 18.56 19.52 16.94
N SER A 622 17.88 18.42 17.27
CA SER A 622 17.00 17.72 16.32
C SER A 622 15.81 18.58 15.87
N SER A 623 15.35 19.53 16.69
CA SER A 623 14.25 20.44 16.32
C SER A 623 14.69 21.59 15.42
N VAL A 624 15.94 22.08 15.53
CA VAL A 624 16.44 23.22 14.74
C VAL A 624 17.03 22.82 13.38
N LEU A 625 17.67 21.65 13.29
CA LEU A 625 18.32 21.18 12.05
C LEU A 625 17.39 21.14 10.83
N PRO A 626 16.13 20.66 10.93
CA PRO A 626 15.19 20.71 9.81
C PRO A 626 14.91 22.14 9.33
N ALA A 627 14.72 23.10 10.25
CA ALA A 627 14.49 24.50 9.93
C ALA A 627 15.71 25.14 9.24
N ILE A 628 16.93 24.79 9.65
CA ILE A 628 18.17 25.20 8.98
C ILE A 628 18.21 24.65 7.55
N GLY A 629 17.82 23.38 7.37
CA GLY A 629 17.75 22.72 6.08
C GLY A 629 16.75 23.38 5.13
N ASP A 630 15.53 23.67 5.61
CA ASP A 630 14.47 24.31 4.81
C ASP A 630 14.82 25.75 4.42
N LEU A 631 15.65 26.45 5.21
CA LEU A 631 16.18 27.76 4.87
C LEU A 631 17.45 27.72 3.99
N GLY A 632 18.05 26.54 3.80
CA GLY A 632 19.34 26.38 3.11
C GLY A 632 20.52 27.05 3.83
N TYR A 633 20.46 27.22 5.16
CA TYR A 633 21.49 27.92 5.94
C TYR A 633 22.71 27.04 6.24
N LEU A 634 23.44 26.65 5.19
CA LEU A 634 24.57 25.73 5.28
C LEU A 634 25.60 26.12 6.36
N ASN A 635 25.97 27.39 6.46
CA ASN A 635 26.94 27.87 7.45
C ASN A 635 26.45 27.69 8.90
N SER A 636 25.14 27.85 9.14
CA SER A 636 24.58 27.58 10.46
C SER A 636 24.54 26.07 10.73
N GLY A 637 24.19 25.27 9.71
CA GLY A 637 24.18 23.81 9.78
C GLY A 637 25.56 23.22 10.09
N THR A 638 26.63 23.72 9.47
CA THR A 638 28.01 23.27 9.73
C THR A 638 28.49 23.65 11.13
N GLN A 639 28.11 24.82 11.66
CA GLN A 639 28.40 25.20 13.05
C GLN A 639 27.70 24.27 14.05
N VAL A 640 26.41 23.98 13.82
CA VAL A 640 25.65 23.04 14.67
C VAL A 640 26.23 21.63 14.57
N HIS A 641 26.62 21.17 13.38
CA HIS A 641 27.30 19.88 13.21
C HIS A 641 28.64 19.82 13.98
N GLY A 642 29.46 20.89 13.90
CA GLY A 642 30.68 21.00 14.71
C GLY A 642 30.42 20.97 16.21
N TYR A 643 29.33 21.58 16.67
CA TYR A 643 28.87 21.50 18.06
C TYR A 643 28.47 20.07 18.45
N VAL A 644 27.73 19.36 17.60
CA VAL A 644 27.34 17.95 17.80
C VAL A 644 28.56 17.04 17.94
N ILE A 645 29.60 17.25 17.11
CA ILE A 645 30.87 16.52 17.22
C ILE A 645 31.54 16.82 18.58
N LYS A 646 31.70 18.10 18.93
CA LYS A 646 32.39 18.54 20.15
C LYS A 646 31.73 18.05 21.44
N THR A 647 30.41 17.89 21.42
CA THR A 647 29.60 17.46 22.56
C THR A 647 29.36 15.94 22.62
N GLY A 648 29.77 15.18 21.60
CA GLY A 648 29.60 13.73 21.56
C GLY A 648 28.19 13.26 21.16
N PHE A 649 27.36 14.13 20.59
CA PHE A 649 25.99 13.81 20.19
C PHE A 649 25.88 13.02 18.88
N LEU A 650 26.98 12.69 18.20
CA LEU A 650 26.98 11.86 16.98
C LEU A 650 26.51 10.41 17.20
N VAL A 651 26.35 9.96 18.45
CA VAL A 651 25.78 8.65 18.79
C VAL A 651 24.24 8.68 18.75
N ASP A 652 23.62 9.86 18.81
CA ASP A 652 22.16 10.01 18.81
C ASP A 652 21.59 9.87 17.39
N LYS A 653 20.82 8.80 17.19
CA LYS A 653 20.19 8.45 15.91
C LYS A 653 19.30 9.56 15.35
N CYS A 654 18.56 10.27 16.20
CA CYS A 654 17.66 11.34 15.77
C CYS A 654 18.47 12.53 15.22
N ILE A 655 19.58 12.88 15.88
CA ILE A 655 20.45 13.97 15.44
C ILE A 655 21.15 13.61 14.13
N VAL A 656 21.68 12.40 14.00
CA VAL A 656 22.31 11.92 12.75
C VAL A 656 21.32 11.99 11.59
N SER A 657 20.10 11.49 11.75
CA SER A 657 19.06 11.57 10.71
C SER A 657 18.71 13.02 10.34
N ALA A 658 18.63 13.92 11.32
CA ALA A 658 18.36 15.34 11.10
C ALA A 658 19.53 16.08 10.42
N LEU A 659 20.79 15.70 10.71
CA LEU A 659 21.98 16.22 10.03
C LEU A 659 22.02 15.81 8.57
N ILE A 660 21.77 14.52 8.28
CA ILE A 660 21.69 13.99 6.91
C ILE A 660 20.58 14.71 6.15
N ASP A 661 19.40 14.87 6.74
CA ASP A 661 18.29 15.60 6.12
C ASP A 661 18.64 17.07 5.85
N MET A 662 19.27 17.76 6.82
CA MET A 662 19.69 19.15 6.70
C MET A 662 20.70 19.35 5.57
N TYR A 663 21.77 18.53 5.50
CA TYR A 663 22.73 18.58 4.40
C TYR A 663 22.08 18.23 3.06
N GLY A 664 21.16 17.25 3.08
CA GLY A 664 20.35 16.90 1.91
C GLY A 664 19.49 18.06 1.42
N LYS A 665 18.90 18.88 2.30
CA LYS A 665 18.13 20.07 1.91
C LYS A 665 19.02 21.23 1.47
N CYS A 666 20.22 21.36 2.05
CA CYS A 666 21.19 22.40 1.70
C CYS A 666 21.96 22.17 0.38
N GLY A 667 21.77 21.03 -0.31
CA GLY A 667 22.51 20.76 -1.56
C GLY A 667 23.84 20.02 -1.40
N CYS A 668 24.17 19.55 -0.20
CA CYS A 668 25.51 19.04 0.14
C CYS A 668 25.54 17.51 0.20
N ALA A 669 25.50 16.87 -0.97
CA ALA A 669 25.42 15.40 -1.06
C ALA A 669 26.68 14.67 -0.53
N LEU A 670 27.85 15.30 -0.60
CA LEU A 670 29.13 14.75 -0.12
C LEU A 670 29.16 14.70 1.41
N GLU A 671 28.86 15.83 2.05
CA GLU A 671 28.79 15.98 3.50
C GLU A 671 27.72 15.08 4.09
N MET A 672 26.56 14.98 3.43
CA MET A 672 25.50 14.04 3.79
C MET A 672 25.99 12.58 3.80
N SER A 673 26.72 12.17 2.76
CA SER A 673 27.26 10.80 2.67
C SER A 673 28.33 10.57 3.74
N LYS A 674 29.17 11.56 3.99
CA LYS A 674 30.22 11.51 5.01
C LYS A 674 29.66 11.37 6.42
N VAL A 675 28.62 12.14 6.78
CA VAL A 675 27.94 11.99 8.08
C VAL A 675 27.40 10.58 8.28
N PHE A 676 26.86 9.96 7.21
CA PHE A 676 26.39 8.58 7.29
C PHE A 676 27.54 7.58 7.48
N GLU A 677 28.63 7.74 6.71
CA GLU A 677 29.82 6.87 6.78
C GLU A 677 30.57 6.98 8.13
N ASP A 678 30.75 8.20 8.64
CA ASP A 678 31.52 8.48 9.86
C ASP A 678 30.86 7.95 11.14
N THR A 679 29.53 7.72 11.12
CA THR A 679 28.80 7.27 12.33
C THR A 679 28.94 5.77 12.59
N GLY A 680 29.21 4.96 11.57
CA GLY A 680 29.24 3.48 11.66
C GLY A 680 27.92 2.82 12.13
N LEU A 681 26.89 3.61 12.43
CA LEU A 681 25.60 3.20 12.96
C LEU A 681 24.59 3.16 11.81
N VAL A 682 24.38 1.96 11.27
CA VAL A 682 23.37 1.74 10.25
C VAL A 682 22.00 1.67 10.94
N ASP A 683 21.34 2.82 11.09
CA ASP A 683 19.97 2.93 11.57
C ASP A 683 19.01 3.22 10.42
N VAL A 684 17.82 2.61 10.45
CA VAL A 684 16.80 2.74 9.40
C VAL A 684 16.41 4.21 9.17
N GLY A 685 16.39 5.04 10.21
CA GLY A 685 16.11 6.47 10.10
C GLY A 685 17.18 7.23 9.33
N ALA A 686 18.46 6.96 9.60
CA ALA A 686 19.59 7.55 8.88
C ALA A 686 19.64 7.09 7.41
N CYS A 687 19.35 5.81 7.15
CA CYS A 687 19.24 5.27 5.79
C CYS A 687 18.12 5.96 4.99
N ASN A 688 16.95 6.15 5.61
CA ASN A 688 15.81 6.82 4.98
C ASN A 688 16.14 8.28 4.66
N ALA A 689 16.78 8.99 5.59
CA ALA A 689 17.23 10.36 5.37
C ALA A 689 18.24 10.44 4.22
N LEU A 690 19.19 9.49 4.15
CA LEU A 690 20.20 9.44 3.10
C LEU A 690 19.58 9.17 1.72
N ILE A 691 18.70 8.17 1.61
CA ILE A 691 18.00 7.84 0.37
C ILE A 691 17.14 9.03 -0.09
N ALA A 692 16.39 9.65 0.82
CA ALA A 692 15.57 10.81 0.50
C ALA A 692 16.40 12.03 0.07
N GLY A 693 17.56 12.24 0.71
CA GLY A 693 18.50 13.29 0.32
C GLY A 693 19.15 13.03 -1.04
N LEU A 694 19.60 11.80 -1.32
CA LEU A 694 20.12 11.40 -2.64
C LEU A 694 19.05 11.54 -3.73
N ALA A 695 17.80 11.23 -3.42
CA ALA A 695 16.66 11.38 -4.32
C ALA A 695 16.45 12.83 -4.72
N ARG A 696 16.46 13.76 -3.76
CA ARG A 696 16.30 15.21 -4.04
C ARG A 696 17.36 15.77 -4.99
N HIS A 697 18.55 15.17 -5.03
CA HIS A 697 19.65 15.60 -5.90
C HIS A 697 19.77 14.80 -7.20
N GLY A 698 18.80 13.94 -7.51
CA GLY A 698 18.79 13.12 -8.72
C GLY A 698 19.92 12.08 -8.80
N LEU A 699 20.56 11.76 -7.66
CA LEU A 699 21.60 10.73 -7.58
C LEU A 699 20.98 9.33 -7.43
N VAL A 700 20.05 9.00 -8.34
CA VAL A 700 19.22 7.78 -8.29
C VAL A 700 20.07 6.52 -8.25
N ASP A 701 21.13 6.44 -9.07
CA ASP A 701 22.00 5.26 -9.11
C ASP A 701 22.75 5.05 -7.79
N LYS A 702 23.14 6.13 -7.09
CA LYS A 702 23.76 6.02 -5.76
C LYS A 702 22.71 5.57 -4.73
N ALA A 703 21.49 6.12 -4.78
CA ALA A 703 20.40 5.71 -3.90
C ALA A 703 20.04 4.22 -4.06
N LEU A 704 19.96 3.73 -5.30
CA LEU A 704 19.71 2.32 -5.61
C LEU A 704 20.83 1.39 -5.11
N ARG A 705 22.09 1.81 -5.26
CA ARG A 705 23.24 1.05 -4.72
C ARG A 705 23.19 0.96 -3.20
N VAL A 706 23.03 2.09 -2.52
CA VAL A 706 22.92 2.13 -1.05
C VAL A 706 21.74 1.26 -0.58
N PHE A 707 20.57 1.39 -1.21
CA PHE A 707 19.42 0.57 -0.85
C PHE A 707 19.71 -0.94 -0.99
N LYS A 708 20.41 -1.34 -2.04
CA LYS A 708 20.81 -2.74 -2.25
C LYS A 708 21.84 -3.21 -1.22
N GLU A 709 22.86 -2.40 -0.93
CA GLU A 709 23.87 -2.69 0.08
C GLU A 709 23.25 -2.91 1.47
N LEU A 710 22.25 -2.10 1.84
CA LEU A 710 21.51 -2.25 3.09
C LEU A 710 20.70 -3.56 3.14
N GLN A 711 20.12 -3.99 2.02
CA GLN A 711 19.45 -5.28 1.91
C GLN A 711 20.46 -6.45 2.02
N ASP A 712 21.60 -6.33 1.36
CA ASP A 712 22.66 -7.35 1.37
C ASP A 712 23.29 -7.50 2.78
N GLN A 713 23.26 -6.43 3.59
CA GLN A 713 23.64 -6.44 5.01
C GLN A 713 22.57 -7.06 5.94
N GLY A 714 21.42 -7.49 5.40
CA GLY A 714 20.35 -8.14 6.17
C GLY A 714 19.48 -7.18 6.99
N MET A 715 19.46 -5.88 6.68
CA MET A 715 18.58 -4.94 7.36
C MET A 715 17.12 -5.09 6.92
N GLU A 716 16.21 -5.09 7.90
CA GLU A 716 14.78 -5.03 7.64
C GLU A 716 14.35 -3.60 7.29
N LEU A 717 14.19 -3.34 5.99
CA LEU A 717 13.76 -2.04 5.46
C LEU A 717 12.24 -1.89 5.56
N ASN A 718 11.80 -0.76 6.11
CA ASN A 718 10.39 -0.48 6.35
C ASN A 718 9.72 0.24 5.16
N VAL A 719 8.41 0.47 5.25
CA VAL A 719 7.60 1.14 4.20
C VAL A 719 8.19 2.47 3.72
N VAL A 720 8.85 3.21 4.61
CA VAL A 720 9.45 4.52 4.29
C VAL A 720 10.66 4.34 3.38
N SER A 721 11.56 3.39 3.69
CA SER A 721 12.74 3.09 2.87
C SER A 721 12.35 2.74 1.43
N TRP A 722 11.38 1.82 1.27
CA TRP A 722 10.89 1.41 -0.04
C TRP A 722 10.21 2.58 -0.79
N THR A 723 9.36 3.35 -0.09
CA THR A 723 8.64 4.47 -0.68
C THR A 723 9.61 5.56 -1.17
N SER A 724 10.66 5.87 -0.41
CA SER A 724 11.66 6.86 -0.78
C SER A 724 12.42 6.48 -2.06
N VAL A 725 12.81 5.21 -2.23
CA VAL A 725 13.48 4.77 -3.47
C VAL A 725 12.51 4.71 -4.65
N ILE A 726 11.28 4.25 -4.44
CA ILE A 726 10.25 4.25 -5.50
C ILE A 726 9.97 5.68 -5.98
N ALA A 727 9.80 6.63 -5.06
CA ALA A 727 9.62 8.04 -5.37
C ALA A 727 10.82 8.61 -6.13
N CYS A 728 12.04 8.31 -5.67
CA CYS A 728 13.29 8.69 -6.32
C CYS A 728 13.34 8.24 -7.77
N CYS A 729 13.06 6.96 -8.03
CA CYS A 729 13.05 6.41 -9.37
C CYS A 729 11.97 7.04 -10.26
N SER A 730 10.75 7.19 -9.75
CA SER A 730 9.63 7.79 -10.51
C SER A 730 9.87 9.26 -10.87
N GLN A 731 10.49 10.05 -9.99
CA GLN A 731 10.75 11.47 -10.22
C GLN A 731 11.85 11.72 -11.27
N HIS A 732 12.73 10.74 -11.49
CA HIS A 732 13.90 10.87 -12.36
C HIS A 732 13.84 9.98 -13.60
N GLY A 733 12.64 9.56 -14.00
CA GLY A 733 12.39 8.82 -15.25
C GLY A 733 12.88 7.37 -15.24
N LYS A 734 13.18 6.80 -14.07
CA LYS A 734 13.48 5.36 -13.88
C LYS A 734 12.20 4.59 -13.57
N ASP A 735 11.19 4.78 -14.41
CA ASP A 735 9.80 4.34 -14.16
C ASP A 735 9.68 2.80 -14.11
N ILE A 736 10.50 2.08 -14.89
CA ILE A 736 10.52 0.61 -14.92
C ILE A 736 11.11 0.08 -13.61
N GLU A 737 12.20 0.67 -13.13
CA GLU A 737 12.82 0.33 -11.85
C GLU A 737 11.88 0.61 -10.68
N ALA A 738 11.10 1.71 -10.72
CA ALA A 738 10.09 2.03 -9.71
C ALA A 738 9.02 0.92 -9.60
N LEU A 739 8.53 0.41 -10.73
CA LEU A 739 7.57 -0.70 -10.76
C LEU A 739 8.16 -2.01 -10.23
N GLU A 740 9.43 -2.28 -10.53
CA GLU A 740 10.10 -3.48 -10.05
C GLU A 740 10.38 -3.41 -8.54
N LEU A 741 10.78 -2.26 -8.03
CA LEU A 741 10.91 -2.02 -6.59
C LEU A 741 9.58 -2.19 -5.86
N PHE A 742 8.48 -1.72 -6.43
CA PHE A 742 7.15 -1.92 -5.86
C PHE A 742 6.77 -3.41 -5.79
N ARG A 743 7.06 -4.20 -6.82
CA ARG A 743 6.87 -5.66 -6.78
C ARG A 743 7.71 -6.31 -5.71
N ARG A 744 8.98 -5.92 -5.58
CA ARG A 744 9.89 -6.43 -4.55
C ARG A 744 9.43 -6.06 -3.14
N MET A 745 8.90 -4.85 -2.94
CA MET A 745 8.29 -4.40 -1.69
C MET A 745 7.12 -5.32 -1.29
N GLN A 746 6.23 -5.63 -2.25
CA GLN A 746 5.11 -6.55 -2.02
C GLN A 746 5.57 -7.99 -1.73
N ALA A 747 6.57 -8.47 -2.47
CA ALA A 747 7.15 -9.81 -2.27
C ALA A 747 7.85 -9.94 -0.91
N ALA A 748 8.39 -8.85 -0.37
CA ALA A 748 8.96 -8.78 0.97
C ALA A 748 7.89 -8.65 2.08
N GLY A 749 6.59 -8.68 1.74
CA GLY A 749 5.50 -8.57 2.71
C GLY A 749 5.25 -7.14 3.23
N VAL A 750 5.94 -6.12 2.69
CA VAL A 750 5.78 -4.73 3.13
C VAL A 750 4.55 -4.12 2.45
N LYS A 751 3.50 -3.83 3.24
CA LYS A 751 2.23 -3.28 2.72
C LYS A 751 2.41 -1.80 2.29
N PRO A 752 2.09 -1.43 1.03
CA PRO A 752 2.06 -0.04 0.58
C PRO A 752 1.05 0.80 1.36
N ASN A 753 1.35 2.08 1.59
CA ASN A 753 0.48 3.01 2.33
C ASN A 753 -0.02 4.18 1.45
N VAL A 754 -0.71 5.14 2.07
CA VAL A 754 -1.25 6.37 1.43
C VAL A 754 -0.18 7.22 0.72
N VAL A 755 1.11 7.08 1.10
CA VAL A 755 2.23 7.81 0.49
C VAL A 755 2.86 6.99 -0.64
N THR A 756 2.93 5.67 -0.53
CA THR A 756 3.55 4.80 -1.55
C THR A 756 2.80 4.85 -2.88
N ILE A 757 1.46 4.80 -2.85
CA ILE A 757 0.66 4.73 -4.08
C ILE A 757 0.81 5.99 -4.97
N PRO A 758 0.70 7.22 -4.44
CA PRO A 758 0.97 8.43 -5.22
C PRO A 758 2.39 8.50 -5.78
N CYS A 759 3.39 7.89 -5.15
CA CYS A 759 4.76 7.83 -5.68
C CYS A 759 4.93 6.84 -6.85
N LEU A 760 4.07 5.83 -6.95
CA LEU A 760 4.13 4.79 -8.00
C LEU A 760 3.32 5.16 -9.25
N LEU A 761 2.16 5.79 -9.06
CA LEU A 761 1.20 6.07 -10.13
C LEU A 761 1.77 6.95 -11.27
N PRO A 762 2.62 7.96 -11.02
CA PRO A 762 3.29 8.72 -12.08
C PRO A 762 4.16 7.82 -12.96
N ALA A 763 4.93 6.89 -12.38
CA ALA A 763 5.71 5.92 -13.15
C ALA A 763 4.82 5.05 -14.05
N CYS A 764 3.66 4.62 -13.55
CA CYS A 764 2.68 3.89 -14.37
C CYS A 764 2.17 4.75 -15.54
N GLY A 765 1.87 6.03 -15.31
CA GLY A 765 1.44 6.96 -16.35
C GLY A 765 2.53 7.23 -17.39
N ASN A 766 3.77 7.44 -16.96
CA ASN A 766 4.90 7.81 -17.83
C ASN A 766 5.18 6.77 -18.91
N ILE A 767 5.12 5.48 -18.57
CA ILE A 767 5.34 4.38 -19.51
C ILE A 767 4.04 3.74 -20.02
N ALA A 768 2.89 4.37 -19.75
CA ALA A 768 1.55 3.86 -20.06
C ALA A 768 1.28 2.41 -19.59
N ALA A 769 1.77 2.06 -18.40
CA ALA A 769 1.50 0.77 -17.73
C ALA A 769 0.10 0.77 -17.09
N LEU A 770 -0.94 0.75 -17.92
CA LEU A 770 -2.34 0.85 -17.49
C LEU A 770 -2.76 -0.33 -16.62
N THR A 771 -2.24 -1.53 -16.87
CA THR A 771 -2.59 -2.70 -16.04
C THR A 771 -2.06 -2.58 -14.62
N HIS A 772 -0.81 -2.13 -14.46
CA HIS A 772 -0.18 -1.87 -13.17
C HIS A 772 -0.89 -0.73 -12.43
N GLY A 773 -1.21 0.36 -13.13
CA GLY A 773 -1.98 1.47 -12.57
C GLY A 773 -3.38 1.04 -12.08
N LYS A 774 -4.07 0.17 -12.83
CA LYS A 774 -5.33 -0.44 -12.39
C LYS A 774 -5.15 -1.34 -11.17
N ALA A 775 -4.09 -2.13 -11.11
CA ALA A 775 -3.79 -2.96 -9.94
C ALA A 775 -3.55 -2.11 -8.69
N ALA A 776 -2.81 -1.00 -8.82
CA ALA A 776 -2.63 -0.02 -7.75
C ALA A 776 -3.96 0.62 -7.33
N HIS A 777 -4.83 0.99 -8.28
CA HIS A 777 -6.17 1.50 -7.97
C HIS A 777 -7.04 0.47 -7.24
N CYS A 778 -7.06 -0.79 -7.69
CA CYS A 778 -7.73 -1.88 -6.99
C CYS A 778 -7.23 -2.03 -5.56
N PHE A 779 -5.92 -1.95 -5.35
CA PHE A 779 -5.31 -2.01 -4.02
C PHE A 779 -5.79 -0.84 -3.16
N SER A 780 -5.78 0.39 -3.67
CA SER A 780 -6.25 1.56 -2.93
C SER A 780 -7.68 1.44 -2.44
N LEU A 781 -8.57 0.90 -3.29
CA LEU A 781 -9.97 0.64 -2.94
C LEU A 781 -10.09 -0.42 -1.84
N LYS A 782 -9.36 -1.54 -1.96
CA LYS A 782 -9.39 -2.63 -0.97
C LYS A 782 -8.82 -2.21 0.38
N SER A 783 -7.83 -1.32 0.38
CA SER A 783 -7.16 -0.83 1.59
C SER A 783 -7.87 0.39 2.21
N GLY A 784 -8.96 0.88 1.61
CA GLY A 784 -9.69 2.05 2.11
C GLY A 784 -8.93 3.37 2.01
N ILE A 785 -7.92 3.45 1.13
CA ILE A 785 -7.07 4.65 0.95
C ILE A 785 -7.42 5.44 -0.32
N SER A 786 -8.43 5.01 -1.09
CA SER A 786 -8.86 5.68 -2.33
C SER A 786 -9.43 7.09 -2.11
N ASP A 787 -9.94 7.35 -0.92
CA ASP A 787 -10.63 8.59 -0.57
C ASP A 787 -9.66 9.73 -0.21
N ASP A 788 -8.38 9.39 -0.05
CA ASP A 788 -7.31 10.35 0.17
C ASP A 788 -7.09 11.21 -1.09
N VAL A 789 -6.98 12.52 -0.89
CA VAL A 789 -6.91 13.51 -1.98
C VAL A 789 -5.64 13.35 -2.83
N TYR A 790 -4.52 12.96 -2.22
CA TYR A 790 -3.25 12.74 -2.94
C TYR A 790 -3.32 11.47 -3.79
N VAL A 791 -3.93 10.41 -3.26
CA VAL A 791 -4.20 9.17 -4.02
C VAL A 791 -5.15 9.48 -5.19
N GLY A 792 -6.25 10.19 -4.94
CA GLY A 792 -7.21 10.60 -5.97
C GLY A 792 -6.57 11.42 -7.09
N SER A 793 -5.76 12.43 -6.74
CA SER A 793 -5.05 13.25 -7.73
C SER A 793 -4.07 12.43 -8.57
N ALA A 794 -3.27 11.57 -7.94
CA ALA A 794 -2.32 10.72 -8.66
C ALA A 794 -3.02 9.69 -9.57
N LEU A 795 -4.22 9.23 -9.20
CA LEU A 795 -5.06 8.36 -10.04
C LEU A 795 -5.58 9.10 -11.27
N ILE A 796 -6.01 10.36 -11.13
CA ILE A 796 -6.41 11.21 -12.25
C ILE A 796 -5.27 11.30 -13.26
N ASP A 797 -4.07 11.68 -12.80
CA ASP A 797 -2.89 11.82 -13.65
C ASP A 797 -2.49 10.50 -14.30
N MET A 798 -2.50 9.39 -13.57
CA MET A 798 -2.15 8.08 -14.13
C MET A 798 -3.14 7.65 -15.22
N TYR A 799 -4.45 7.76 -14.99
CA TYR A 799 -5.44 7.39 -16.00
C TYR A 799 -5.39 8.32 -17.21
N ALA A 800 -5.19 9.63 -17.01
CA ALA A 800 -4.99 10.59 -18.10
C ALA A 800 -3.76 10.21 -18.94
N ASN A 801 -2.61 9.99 -18.29
CA ASN A 801 -1.35 9.57 -18.93
C ASN A 801 -1.35 8.12 -19.47
N CYS A 802 -2.41 7.35 -19.24
CA CYS A 802 -2.66 6.07 -19.91
C CYS A 802 -3.71 6.17 -21.03
N GLY A 803 -4.12 7.38 -21.40
CA GLY A 803 -5.10 7.63 -22.46
C GLY A 803 -6.55 7.36 -22.06
N LYS A 804 -6.86 7.24 -20.75
CA LYS A 804 -8.19 6.91 -20.20
C LYS A 804 -8.81 8.12 -19.49
N ILE A 805 -8.95 9.23 -20.22
CA ILE A 805 -9.48 10.50 -19.69
C ILE A 805 -10.87 10.38 -19.06
N GLN A 806 -11.74 9.50 -19.57
CA GLN A 806 -13.06 9.29 -18.98
C GLN A 806 -12.97 8.65 -17.60
N VAL A 807 -12.02 7.73 -17.40
CA VAL A 807 -11.79 7.10 -16.08
C VAL A 807 -11.17 8.11 -15.12
N ALA A 808 -10.25 8.95 -15.60
CA ALA A 808 -9.71 10.06 -14.82
C ALA A 808 -10.83 11.00 -14.33
N ARG A 809 -11.78 11.35 -15.22
CA ARG A 809 -12.97 12.12 -14.85
C ARG A 809 -13.83 11.41 -13.79
N CYS A 810 -14.08 10.10 -13.96
CA CYS A 810 -14.81 9.34 -12.95
C CYS A 810 -14.11 9.30 -11.59
N CYS A 811 -12.77 9.21 -11.55
CA CYS A 811 -12.02 9.32 -10.31
C CYS A 811 -12.24 10.68 -9.67
N PHE A 812 -12.09 11.76 -10.43
CA PHE A 812 -12.35 13.13 -9.96
C PHE A 812 -13.77 13.29 -9.42
N ASP A 813 -14.79 12.80 -10.12
CA ASP A 813 -16.20 12.89 -9.71
C ASP A 813 -16.52 12.11 -8.42
N ARG A 814 -15.76 11.06 -8.11
CA ARG A 814 -15.97 10.23 -6.92
C ARG A 814 -15.21 10.70 -5.68
N MET A 815 -14.29 11.66 -5.81
CA MET A 815 -13.55 12.17 -4.67
C MET A 815 -14.48 12.88 -3.68
N PRO A 816 -14.44 12.52 -2.37
CA PRO A 816 -15.31 13.13 -1.36
C PRO A 816 -14.91 14.58 -1.05
N SER A 817 -13.63 14.90 -1.15
CA SER A 817 -13.07 16.24 -1.03
C SER A 817 -12.11 16.50 -2.18
N ARG A 818 -12.11 17.74 -2.69
CA ARG A 818 -11.33 18.16 -3.85
C ARG A 818 -10.59 19.45 -3.53
N ASN A 819 -9.26 19.38 -3.48
CA ASN A 819 -8.42 20.58 -3.35
C ASN A 819 -7.99 21.10 -4.74
N LEU A 820 -7.34 22.26 -4.79
CA LEU A 820 -6.81 22.85 -6.03
C LEU A 820 -5.96 21.88 -6.87
N VAL A 821 -5.20 20.98 -6.22
CA VAL A 821 -4.33 20.01 -6.90
C VAL A 821 -5.14 19.08 -7.81
N CYS A 822 -6.26 18.52 -7.33
CA CYS A 822 -7.05 17.61 -8.17
C CYS A 822 -7.83 18.33 -9.29
N TRP A 823 -8.24 19.58 -9.09
CA TRP A 823 -8.81 20.43 -10.14
C TRP A 823 -7.79 20.68 -11.25
N ASN A 824 -6.57 21.06 -10.86
CA ASN A 824 -5.47 21.32 -11.77
C ASN A 824 -5.02 20.05 -12.51
N ALA A 825 -4.97 18.89 -11.84
CA ALA A 825 -4.68 17.60 -12.47
C ALA A 825 -5.70 17.29 -13.58
N MET A 826 -6.99 17.49 -13.32
CA MET A 826 -8.04 17.24 -14.32
C MET A 826 -8.05 18.28 -15.46
N LEU A 827 -7.78 19.56 -15.16
CA LEU A 827 -7.61 20.62 -16.17
C LEU A 827 -6.42 20.32 -17.10
N GLY A 828 -5.26 19.96 -16.52
CA GLY A 828 -4.07 19.55 -17.26
C GLY A 828 -4.32 18.30 -18.11
N ALA A 829 -5.07 17.33 -17.57
CA ALA A 829 -5.49 16.14 -18.30
C ALA A 829 -6.35 16.49 -19.53
N TYR A 830 -7.32 17.40 -19.40
CA TYR A 830 -8.09 17.86 -20.56
C TYR A 830 -7.23 18.64 -21.57
N ALA A 831 -6.31 19.48 -21.09
CA ALA A 831 -5.37 20.20 -21.94
C ALA A 831 -4.54 19.24 -22.79
N MET A 832 -3.88 18.25 -22.19
CA MET A 832 -3.06 17.25 -22.88
C MET A 832 -3.87 16.41 -23.88
N HIS A 833 -5.16 16.22 -23.66
CA HIS A 833 -6.05 15.50 -24.57
C HIS A 833 -6.67 16.37 -25.66
N GLY A 834 -6.37 17.67 -25.72
CA GLY A 834 -6.95 18.61 -26.67
C GLY A 834 -8.45 18.84 -26.47
N LYS A 835 -8.94 18.71 -25.23
CA LYS A 835 -10.35 18.87 -24.87
C LYS A 835 -10.60 20.24 -24.25
N ALA A 836 -10.36 21.31 -25.02
CA ALA A 836 -10.43 22.67 -24.49
C ALA A 836 -11.79 23.08 -23.96
N ASN A 837 -12.88 22.70 -24.63
CA ASN A 837 -14.22 23.01 -24.16
C ASN A 837 -14.50 22.35 -22.80
N ASP A 838 -14.15 21.06 -22.65
CA ASP A 838 -14.28 20.35 -21.36
C ASP A 838 -13.43 21.02 -20.26
N ALA A 839 -12.23 21.52 -20.60
CA ALA A 839 -11.36 22.25 -19.66
C ALA A 839 -11.97 23.60 -19.23
N ILE A 840 -12.54 24.35 -20.16
CA ILE A 840 -13.22 25.64 -19.90
C ILE A 840 -14.44 25.42 -19.01
N GLU A 841 -15.27 24.43 -19.32
CA GLU A 841 -16.43 24.06 -18.49
C GLU A 841 -16.00 23.66 -17.08
N LEU A 842 -14.91 22.88 -16.97
CA LEU A 842 -14.37 22.48 -15.68
C LEU A 842 -13.83 23.66 -14.86
N PHE A 843 -13.18 24.62 -15.52
CA PHE A 843 -12.67 25.83 -14.90
C PHE A 843 -13.82 26.68 -14.32
N HIS A 844 -14.91 26.84 -15.07
CA HIS A 844 -16.09 27.53 -14.56
C HIS A 844 -16.78 26.76 -13.42
N LEU A 845 -16.79 25.43 -13.46
CA LEU A 845 -17.30 24.61 -12.36
C LEU A 845 -16.45 24.79 -11.08
N MET A 846 -15.13 24.86 -11.22
CA MET A 846 -14.19 25.14 -10.13
C MET A 846 -14.54 26.47 -9.45
N GLN A 847 -14.69 27.54 -10.24
CA GLN A 847 -15.07 28.86 -9.73
C GLN A 847 -16.44 28.85 -9.01
N ARG A 848 -17.44 28.18 -9.58
CA ARG A 848 -18.78 28.04 -8.98
C ARG A 848 -18.77 27.24 -7.68
N SER A 849 -17.79 26.36 -7.51
CA SER A 849 -17.61 25.56 -6.30
C SER A 849 -16.93 26.34 -5.16
N GLY A 850 -16.62 27.63 -5.37
CA GLY A 850 -15.95 28.49 -4.39
C GLY A 850 -14.42 28.38 -4.38
N GLU A 851 -13.85 27.54 -5.23
CA GLU A 851 -12.40 27.39 -5.38
C GLU A 851 -11.83 28.53 -6.22
N LYS A 852 -10.78 29.19 -5.71
CA LYS A 852 -10.12 30.29 -6.42
C LYS A 852 -9.05 29.73 -7.37
N PRO A 853 -9.14 30.00 -8.68
CA PRO A 853 -8.10 29.59 -9.63
C PRO A 853 -6.72 30.09 -9.22
N ASP A 854 -5.70 29.26 -9.43
CA ASP A 854 -4.31 29.63 -9.20
C ASP A 854 -3.52 29.72 -10.52
N SER A 855 -2.22 30.01 -10.42
CA SER A 855 -1.33 30.08 -11.58
C SER A 855 -1.30 28.78 -12.39
N VAL A 856 -1.44 27.61 -11.75
CA VAL A 856 -1.41 26.32 -12.44
C VAL A 856 -2.73 26.08 -13.17
N SER A 857 -3.86 26.52 -12.60
CA SER A 857 -5.18 26.50 -13.26
C SER A 857 -5.14 27.26 -14.59
N PHE A 858 -4.60 28.48 -14.58
CA PHE A 858 -4.48 29.30 -15.80
C PHE A 858 -3.47 28.74 -16.79
N THR A 859 -2.34 28.20 -16.33
CA THR A 859 -1.36 27.54 -17.22
C THR A 859 -2.00 26.37 -17.96
N SER A 860 -2.79 25.56 -17.26
CA SER A 860 -3.53 24.42 -17.84
C SER A 860 -4.59 24.88 -18.85
N LEU A 861 -5.34 25.94 -18.51
CA LEU A 861 -6.37 26.52 -19.39
C LEU A 861 -5.77 27.11 -20.67
N LEU A 862 -4.70 27.92 -20.56
CA LEU A 862 -4.01 28.51 -21.69
C LEU A 862 -3.33 27.45 -22.57
N SER A 863 -2.74 26.42 -21.96
CA SER A 863 -2.22 25.26 -22.69
C SER A 863 -3.32 24.55 -23.48
N SER A 864 -4.50 24.39 -22.89
CA SER A 864 -5.66 23.78 -23.55
C SER A 864 -6.12 24.59 -24.76
N CYS A 865 -6.22 25.92 -24.62
CA CYS A 865 -6.50 26.83 -25.72
C CYS A 865 -5.42 26.74 -26.82
N SER A 866 -4.14 26.68 -26.43
CA SER A 866 -2.99 26.53 -27.36
C SER A 866 -3.04 25.23 -28.16
N GLN A 867 -3.46 24.12 -27.56
CA GLN A 867 -3.56 22.84 -28.24
C GLN A 867 -4.79 22.71 -29.15
N SER A 868 -5.80 23.54 -28.92
CA SER A 868 -7.07 23.53 -29.67
C SER A 868 -7.23 24.72 -30.62
N GLY A 869 -6.24 25.62 -30.66
CA GLY A 869 -6.24 26.80 -31.54
C GLY A 869 -7.21 27.92 -31.14
N LEU A 870 -7.74 27.90 -29.89
CA LEU A 870 -8.68 28.89 -29.38
C LEU A 870 -7.97 30.21 -29.02
N THR A 871 -7.51 30.92 -30.04
CA THR A 871 -6.62 32.10 -29.88
C THR A 871 -7.29 33.23 -29.12
N GLU A 872 -8.55 33.54 -29.43
CA GLU A 872 -9.27 34.63 -28.77
C GLU A 872 -9.57 34.32 -27.31
N GLU A 873 -10.10 33.13 -27.01
CA GLU A 873 -10.36 32.71 -25.63
C GLU A 873 -9.09 32.68 -24.80
N GLY A 874 -7.99 32.15 -25.35
CA GLY A 874 -6.70 32.13 -24.65
C GLY A 874 -6.19 33.54 -24.32
N GLN A 875 -6.34 34.51 -25.22
CA GLN A 875 -6.02 35.92 -24.93
C GLN A 875 -6.92 36.51 -23.84
N ARG A 876 -8.23 36.28 -23.91
CA ARG A 876 -9.18 36.74 -22.88
C ARG A 876 -8.83 36.18 -21.50
N TYR A 877 -8.54 34.89 -21.39
CA TYR A 877 -8.15 34.30 -20.12
C TYR A 877 -6.84 34.86 -19.57
N PHE A 878 -5.84 35.08 -20.44
CA PHE A 878 -4.58 35.71 -20.02
C PHE A 878 -4.78 37.12 -19.46
N GLU A 879 -5.69 37.92 -20.05
CA GLU A 879 -6.04 39.24 -19.51
C GLU A 879 -6.86 39.17 -18.23
N SER A 880 -7.79 38.21 -18.12
CA SER A 880 -8.65 38.04 -16.93
C SER A 880 -7.84 37.72 -15.67
N MET A 881 -6.66 37.10 -15.81
CA MET A 881 -5.77 36.78 -14.69
C MET A 881 -5.44 38.00 -13.84
N SER A 882 -5.05 39.10 -14.49
CA SER A 882 -4.68 40.34 -13.80
C SER A 882 -5.90 41.18 -13.45
N LYS A 883 -6.86 41.30 -14.37
CA LYS A 883 -8.05 42.15 -14.22
C LYS A 883 -9.03 41.62 -13.16
N ASP A 884 -9.35 40.33 -13.22
CA ASP A 884 -10.47 39.75 -12.46
C ASP A 884 -10.00 38.96 -11.23
N HIS A 885 -8.76 38.43 -11.28
CA HIS A 885 -8.23 37.55 -10.23
C HIS A 885 -7.03 38.14 -9.48
N GLY A 886 -6.49 39.28 -9.90
CA GLY A 886 -5.37 39.96 -9.23
C GLY A 886 -4.06 39.18 -9.27
N PHE A 887 -3.88 38.27 -10.24
CA PHE A 887 -2.65 37.51 -10.43
C PHE A 887 -1.74 38.17 -11.47
N GLU A 888 -0.49 38.40 -11.10
CA GLU A 888 0.55 38.75 -12.07
C GLU A 888 0.95 37.52 -12.90
N ALA A 889 1.05 37.72 -14.21
CA ALA A 889 1.40 36.66 -15.14
C ALA A 889 2.87 36.24 -14.95
N ARG A 890 3.06 34.98 -14.54
CA ARG A 890 4.36 34.29 -14.49
C ARG A 890 4.84 33.78 -15.85
N ILE A 891 6.09 33.32 -15.91
CA ILE A 891 6.79 32.90 -17.12
C ILE A 891 6.07 31.78 -17.88
N GLU A 892 5.43 30.86 -17.16
CA GLU A 892 4.71 29.72 -17.71
C GLU A 892 3.48 30.17 -18.52
N HIS A 893 2.79 31.21 -18.07
CA HIS A 893 1.64 31.78 -18.79
C HIS A 893 2.08 32.47 -20.09
N TYR A 894 3.20 33.20 -20.06
CA TYR A 894 3.79 33.80 -21.26
C TYR A 894 4.23 32.72 -22.25
N ALA A 895 4.85 31.63 -21.78
CA ALA A 895 5.21 30.50 -22.65
C ALA A 895 3.96 29.90 -23.34
N CYS A 896 2.85 29.74 -22.61
CA CYS A 896 1.59 29.26 -23.16
C CYS A 896 1.02 30.21 -24.24
N ILE A 897 1.02 31.53 -23.98
CA ILE A 897 0.52 32.53 -24.95
C ILE A 897 1.43 32.65 -26.18
N VAL A 898 2.75 32.63 -26.00
CA VAL A 898 3.71 32.61 -27.12
C VAL A 898 3.50 31.35 -27.97
N SER A 899 3.27 30.21 -27.34
CA SER A 899 2.94 28.97 -28.05
C SER A 899 1.60 29.07 -28.79
N LEU A 900 0.55 29.63 -28.18
CA LEU A 900 -0.77 29.82 -28.78
C LEU A 900 -0.69 30.72 -30.03
N LEU A 901 -0.10 31.91 -29.87
CA LEU A 901 0.11 32.88 -30.96
C LEU A 901 0.99 32.32 -32.06
N GLY A 902 2.07 31.63 -31.68
CA GLY A 902 3.01 31.01 -32.60
C GLY A 902 2.37 29.92 -33.44
N ARG A 903 1.59 29.02 -32.85
CA ARG A 903 0.81 28.00 -33.59
C ARG A 903 -0.22 28.63 -34.52
N ALA A 904 -0.87 29.71 -34.10
CA ALA A 904 -1.80 30.48 -34.93
C ALA A 904 -1.12 31.29 -36.07
N GLY A 905 0.21 31.25 -36.20
CA GLY A 905 0.97 31.96 -37.25
C GLY A 905 1.21 33.44 -36.95
N LYS A 906 0.78 33.95 -35.79
CA LYS A 906 0.94 35.35 -35.37
C LYS A 906 2.33 35.58 -34.73
N LEU A 907 3.40 35.21 -35.45
CA LEU A 907 4.77 35.18 -34.92
C LEU A 907 5.27 36.55 -34.42
N GLU A 908 4.94 37.64 -35.13
CA GLU A 908 5.31 38.99 -34.70
C GLU A 908 4.62 39.41 -33.39
N GLN A 909 3.35 39.02 -33.21
CA GLN A 909 2.65 39.24 -31.95
C GLN A 909 3.27 38.41 -30.83
N ALA A 910 3.62 37.15 -31.10
CA ALA A 910 4.32 36.28 -30.15
C ALA A 910 5.66 36.91 -29.72
N TYR A 911 6.45 37.43 -30.67
CA TYR A 911 7.71 38.11 -30.37
C TYR A 911 7.50 39.43 -29.60
N SER A 912 6.44 40.18 -29.92
CA SER A 912 6.04 41.37 -29.15
C SER A 912 5.69 41.03 -27.70
N MET A 913 5.01 39.90 -27.45
CA MET A 913 4.72 39.43 -26.09
C MET A 913 5.99 39.15 -25.30
N ILE A 914 7.00 38.51 -25.91
CA ILE A 914 8.30 38.25 -25.27
C ILE A 914 8.98 39.56 -24.87
N LYS A 915 8.95 40.58 -25.74
CA LYS A 915 9.55 41.89 -25.44
C LYS A 915 8.85 42.66 -24.32
N LYS A 916 7.57 42.39 -24.08
CA LYS A 916 6.75 43.04 -23.03
C LYS A 916 6.85 42.33 -21.68
N MET A 917 7.59 41.22 -21.58
CA MET A 917 7.72 40.49 -20.31
C MET A 917 8.46 41.35 -19.26
N PRO A 918 7.98 41.39 -18.00
CA PRO A 918 8.62 42.18 -16.94
C PRO A 918 9.88 41.51 -16.35
N PHE A 919 10.22 40.31 -16.82
CA PHE A 919 11.37 39.51 -16.39
C PHE A 919 12.06 38.85 -17.59
N VAL A 920 13.25 38.32 -17.37
CA VAL A 920 14.06 37.68 -18.42
C VAL A 920 13.37 36.40 -18.91
N PRO A 921 13.11 36.24 -20.23
CA PRO A 921 12.50 35.03 -20.76
C PRO A 921 13.43 33.82 -20.69
N ASP A 922 12.86 32.65 -20.38
CA ASP A 922 13.58 31.39 -20.22
C ASP A 922 13.63 30.58 -21.53
N ALA A 923 14.25 29.41 -21.45
CA ALA A 923 14.36 28.51 -22.58
C ALA A 923 13.00 28.00 -23.08
N CYS A 924 12.00 27.85 -22.21
CA CYS A 924 10.66 27.41 -22.60
C CYS A 924 9.99 28.40 -23.55
N VAL A 925 10.04 29.70 -23.23
CA VAL A 925 9.45 30.77 -24.04
C VAL A 925 10.13 30.86 -25.41
N TRP A 926 11.46 30.90 -25.45
CA TRP A 926 12.20 30.95 -26.72
C TRP A 926 12.05 29.67 -27.54
N GLY A 927 11.99 28.51 -26.87
CA GLY A 927 11.73 27.21 -27.49
C GLY A 927 10.36 27.15 -28.16
N ALA A 928 9.32 27.70 -27.52
CA ALA A 928 7.98 27.82 -28.09
C ALA A 928 7.98 28.68 -29.37
N LEU A 929 8.71 29.80 -29.36
CA LEU A 929 8.85 30.66 -30.54
C LEU A 929 9.64 29.95 -31.66
N LEU A 930 10.78 29.32 -31.36
CA LEU A 930 11.60 28.59 -32.33
C LEU A 930 10.81 27.45 -33.00
N SER A 931 10.05 26.68 -32.20
CA SER A 931 9.17 25.62 -32.70
C SER A 931 8.09 26.17 -33.64
N SER A 932 7.51 27.32 -33.32
CA SER A 932 6.52 27.99 -34.16
C SER A 932 7.13 28.56 -35.45
N CYS A 933 8.37 29.07 -35.38
CA CYS A 933 9.12 29.52 -36.55
C CYS A 933 9.42 28.36 -37.52
N ARG A 934 9.70 27.16 -36.99
CA ARG A 934 9.81 25.94 -37.81
C ARG A 934 8.50 25.59 -38.50
N LEU A 935 7.38 25.68 -37.80
CA LEU A 935 6.05 25.37 -38.35
C LEU A 935 5.67 26.31 -39.50
N HIS A 936 5.95 27.61 -39.36
CA HIS A 936 5.60 28.65 -40.33
C HIS A 936 6.76 29.06 -41.25
N HIS A 937 7.85 28.30 -41.26
CA HIS A 937 9.04 28.52 -42.08
C HIS A 937 9.67 29.94 -41.97
N ASN A 938 9.57 30.57 -40.80
CA ASN A 938 10.12 31.90 -40.54
C ASN A 938 11.57 31.80 -40.05
N MET A 939 12.51 32.09 -40.93
CA MET A 939 13.94 31.97 -40.65
C MET A 939 14.46 33.08 -39.73
N SER A 940 14.04 34.33 -39.92
CA SER A 940 14.60 35.48 -39.21
C SER A 940 14.31 35.42 -37.72
N LEU A 941 13.06 35.19 -37.32
CA LEU A 941 12.71 35.01 -35.91
C LEU A 941 13.26 33.69 -35.33
N GLY A 942 13.41 32.66 -36.18
CA GLY A 942 14.04 31.40 -35.81
C GLY A 942 15.51 31.57 -35.39
N GLU A 943 16.29 32.37 -36.12
CA GLU A 943 17.68 32.69 -35.78
C GLU A 943 17.79 33.46 -34.47
N VAL A 944 16.91 34.45 -34.26
CA VAL A 944 16.85 35.22 -33.00
C VAL A 944 16.56 34.31 -31.82
N ALA A 945 15.53 33.46 -31.93
CA ALA A 945 15.16 32.54 -30.85
C ALA A 945 16.26 31.51 -30.56
N ALA A 946 16.88 30.95 -31.61
CA ALA A 946 17.96 29.97 -31.45
C ALA A 946 19.22 30.58 -30.83
N ALA A 947 19.59 31.82 -31.19
CA ALA A 947 20.72 32.51 -30.57
C ALA A 947 20.53 32.65 -29.06
N LYS A 948 19.33 33.06 -28.61
CA LYS A 948 18.98 33.14 -27.19
C LYS A 948 18.99 31.78 -26.51
N LEU A 949 18.48 30.73 -27.16
CA LEU A 949 18.53 29.36 -26.63
C LEU A 949 19.95 28.81 -26.51
N PHE A 950 20.89 29.20 -27.38
CA PHE A 950 22.28 28.78 -27.27
C PHE A 950 23.02 29.46 -26.11
N GLU A 951 22.58 30.65 -25.71
CA GLU A 951 23.06 31.33 -24.49
C GLU A 951 22.49 30.66 -23.23
N LEU A 952 21.18 30.36 -23.22
CA LEU A 952 20.48 29.81 -22.06
C LEU A 952 20.75 28.31 -21.83
N GLU A 953 20.75 27.50 -22.90
CA GLU A 953 20.91 26.04 -22.84
C GLU A 953 21.97 25.55 -23.84
N PRO A 954 23.25 25.87 -23.60
CA PRO A 954 24.34 25.57 -24.55
C PRO A 954 24.56 24.07 -24.76
N MET A 955 24.04 23.22 -23.88
CA MET A 955 24.18 21.76 -23.90
C MET A 955 22.91 21.01 -24.37
N ASN A 956 21.87 21.73 -24.80
CA ASN A 956 20.63 21.10 -25.27
C ASN A 956 20.69 20.82 -26.79
N PRO A 957 20.84 19.56 -27.25
CA PRO A 957 20.93 19.24 -28.68
C PRO A 957 19.65 19.58 -29.46
N GLY A 958 18.48 19.61 -28.80
CA GLY A 958 17.20 19.88 -29.44
C GLY A 958 17.13 21.25 -30.11
N ASN A 959 17.70 22.28 -29.48
CA ASN A 959 17.69 23.66 -29.97
C ASN A 959 18.49 23.79 -31.28
N TYR A 960 19.67 23.14 -31.34
CA TYR A 960 20.50 23.10 -32.54
C TYR A 960 19.83 22.32 -33.67
N ILE A 961 19.20 21.19 -33.35
CA ILE A 961 18.46 20.38 -34.34
C ILE A 961 17.28 21.17 -34.92
N LEU A 962 16.54 21.93 -34.09
CA LEU A 962 15.43 22.74 -34.58
C LEU A 962 15.89 23.82 -35.55
N LEU A 963 16.98 24.55 -35.25
CA LEU A 963 17.53 25.56 -36.17
C LEU A 963 18.08 24.91 -37.46
N SER A 964 18.82 23.81 -37.32
CA SER A 964 19.32 23.02 -38.45
C SER A 964 18.17 22.57 -39.37
N ASN A 965 17.05 22.14 -38.77
CA ASN A 965 15.85 21.76 -39.52
C ASN A 965 15.21 22.95 -40.26
N ILE A 966 15.20 24.14 -39.66
CA ILE A 966 14.71 25.37 -40.32
C ILE A 966 15.58 25.68 -41.56
N TYR A 967 16.91 25.61 -41.45
CA TYR A 967 17.81 25.81 -42.58
C TYR A 967 17.64 24.75 -43.67
N ALA A 968 17.53 23.48 -43.27
CA ALA A 968 17.32 22.38 -44.21
C ALA A 968 16.01 22.56 -45.00
N SER A 969 14.92 22.99 -44.34
CA SER A 969 13.63 23.26 -45.02
C SER A 969 13.69 24.37 -46.08
N LYS A 970 14.76 25.17 -46.08
CA LYS A 970 15.02 26.26 -47.04
C LYS A 970 16.20 25.96 -47.96
N GLY A 971 16.71 24.72 -47.95
CA GLY A 971 17.84 24.28 -48.79
C GLY A 971 19.20 24.90 -48.42
N LYS A 972 19.36 25.51 -47.24
CA LYS A 972 20.60 26.17 -46.82
C LYS A 972 21.60 25.20 -46.17
N TRP A 973 22.10 24.24 -46.94
CA TRP A 973 22.97 23.16 -46.43
C TRP A 973 24.27 23.65 -45.77
N LYS A 974 24.89 24.72 -46.29
CA LYS A 974 26.09 25.33 -45.66
C LYS A 974 25.83 25.80 -44.23
N GLU A 975 24.64 26.32 -43.93
CA GLU A 975 24.28 26.74 -42.58
C GLU A 975 23.91 25.54 -41.69
N VAL A 976 23.32 24.48 -42.28
CA VAL A 976 23.10 23.20 -41.60
C VAL A 976 24.42 22.62 -41.10
N ASP A 977 25.44 22.58 -41.95
CA ASP A 977 26.76 22.04 -41.61
C ASP A 977 27.40 22.84 -40.49
N LYS A 978 27.38 24.18 -40.56
CA LYS A 978 27.88 25.05 -39.47
C LYS A 978 27.20 24.77 -38.12
N VAL A 979 25.88 24.56 -38.11
CA VAL A 979 25.14 24.25 -36.87
C VAL A 979 25.51 22.86 -36.35
N ARG A 980 25.66 21.87 -37.23
CA ARG A 980 26.06 20.49 -36.86
C ARG A 980 27.51 20.41 -36.40
N ASP A 981 28.40 21.21 -36.98
CA ASP A 981 29.79 21.35 -36.55
C ASP A 981 29.85 21.92 -35.13
N LYS A 982 29.10 22.99 -34.85
CA LYS A 982 28.95 23.53 -33.48
C LYS A 982 28.44 22.48 -32.49
N MET A 983 27.50 21.61 -32.90
CA MET A 983 27.05 20.50 -32.04
C MET A 983 28.17 19.51 -31.76
N ARG A 984 28.95 19.14 -32.79
CA ARG A 984 30.06 18.19 -32.69
C ARG A 984 31.19 18.73 -31.81
N ASP A 985 31.55 20.00 -31.96
CA ASP A 985 32.58 20.66 -31.16
C ASP A 985 32.23 20.68 -29.67
N LYS A 986 30.94 20.71 -29.33
CA LYS A 986 30.43 20.62 -27.96
C LYS A 986 30.15 19.19 -27.49
N GLY A 987 30.41 18.17 -28.32
CA GLY A 987 30.14 16.77 -28.00
C GLY A 987 28.66 16.40 -27.91
N LEU A 988 27.76 17.22 -28.45
CA LEU A 988 26.32 17.01 -28.38
C LEU A 988 25.85 15.93 -29.36
N ARG A 989 25.00 15.03 -28.88
CA ARG A 989 24.39 13.96 -29.69
C ARG A 989 22.88 14.06 -29.67
N LYS A 990 22.24 13.66 -30.76
CA LYS A 990 20.77 13.58 -30.85
C LYS A 990 20.26 12.47 -29.93
N ASN A 991 19.25 12.79 -29.12
CA ASN A 991 18.56 11.79 -28.29
C ASN A 991 17.83 10.77 -29.20
N PRO A 992 18.00 9.45 -28.97
CA PRO A 992 17.27 8.45 -29.72
C PRO A 992 15.77 8.51 -29.40
N GLY A 993 14.94 8.31 -30.42
CA GLY A 993 13.49 8.23 -30.25
C GLY A 993 13.10 6.86 -29.71
N CYS A 994 12.40 6.84 -28.58
CA CYS A 994 11.91 5.64 -27.91
C CYS A 994 10.38 5.67 -27.86
N SER A 995 9.76 4.51 -28.09
CA SER A 995 8.32 4.32 -27.92
C SER A 995 8.04 3.14 -26.99
N TRP A 996 7.07 3.30 -26.09
CA TRP A 996 6.62 2.26 -25.17
C TRP A 996 5.23 1.78 -25.55
N ILE A 997 5.02 0.47 -25.46
CA ILE A 997 3.71 -0.17 -25.67
C ILE A 997 3.51 -1.31 -24.66
N GLU A 998 2.33 -1.36 -24.06
CA GLU A 998 1.94 -2.42 -23.13
C GLU A 998 1.24 -3.57 -23.89
N VAL A 999 1.82 -4.77 -23.84
CA VAL A 999 1.27 -5.98 -24.47
C VAL A 999 1.35 -7.14 -23.49
N LYS A 1000 0.25 -7.88 -23.30
CA LYS A 1000 0.17 -9.05 -22.41
C LYS A 1000 0.76 -8.77 -21.00
N ASN A 1001 0.41 -7.62 -20.41
CA ASN A 1001 0.82 -7.21 -19.06
C ASN A 1001 2.33 -6.93 -18.90
N ARG A 1002 3.04 -6.64 -20.01
CA ARG A 1002 4.43 -6.21 -20.04
C ARG A 1002 4.59 -4.96 -20.89
N VAL A 1003 5.38 -4.01 -20.40
CA VAL A 1003 5.75 -2.81 -21.15
C VAL A 1003 6.97 -3.15 -21.99
N HIS A 1004 6.89 -2.90 -23.30
CA HIS A 1004 7.96 -3.08 -24.26
C HIS A 1004 8.46 -1.71 -24.71
N MET A 1005 9.77 -1.50 -24.63
CA MET A 1005 10.43 -0.30 -25.17
C MET A 1005 11.02 -0.63 -26.55
N LEU A 1006 10.70 0.18 -27.55
CA LEU A 1006 11.26 0.09 -28.89
C LEU A 1006 12.09 1.33 -29.19
N LEU A 1007 13.37 1.10 -29.48
CA LEU A 1007 14.32 2.13 -29.90
C LEU A 1007 14.37 2.18 -31.43
N ALA A 1008 14.47 3.39 -31.99
CA ALA A 1008 14.69 3.56 -33.42
C ALA A 1008 16.02 2.91 -33.84
N GLY A 1009 15.99 1.97 -34.79
CA GLY A 1009 17.16 1.21 -35.24
C GLY A 1009 17.55 0.00 -34.38
N ASP A 1010 16.73 -0.36 -33.39
CA ASP A 1010 16.97 -1.51 -32.51
C ASP A 1010 16.82 -2.85 -33.26
N LYS A 1011 17.76 -3.77 -33.03
CA LYS A 1011 17.74 -5.14 -33.56
C LYS A 1011 17.63 -6.20 -32.44
N SER A 1012 17.55 -5.77 -31.18
CA SER A 1012 17.60 -6.64 -30.01
C SER A 1012 16.30 -7.41 -29.74
N LEU A 1013 15.18 -6.96 -30.32
CA LEU A 1013 13.88 -7.62 -30.18
C LEU A 1013 13.84 -8.94 -30.95
N PRO A 1014 13.54 -10.09 -30.31
CA PRO A 1014 13.51 -11.40 -30.96
C PRO A 1014 12.53 -11.53 -32.14
N GLN A 1015 11.56 -10.62 -32.24
CA GLN A 1015 10.55 -10.60 -33.30
C GLN A 1015 10.78 -9.47 -34.31
N MET A 1016 11.93 -8.79 -34.30
CA MET A 1016 12.15 -7.60 -35.12
C MET A 1016 11.97 -7.87 -36.62
N ASP A 1017 12.42 -9.02 -37.12
CA ASP A 1017 12.23 -9.41 -38.52
C ASP A 1017 10.75 -9.45 -38.93
N LYS A 1018 9.88 -9.95 -38.04
CA LYS A 1018 8.43 -10.00 -38.28
C LYS A 1018 7.80 -8.61 -38.25
N ILE A 1019 8.29 -7.72 -37.38
CA ILE A 1019 7.83 -6.33 -37.30
C ILE A 1019 8.18 -5.61 -38.60
N LEU A 1020 9.43 -5.71 -39.04
CA LEU A 1020 9.90 -5.08 -40.28
C LEU A 1020 9.16 -5.61 -41.51
N ASP A 1021 8.94 -6.93 -41.61
CA ASP A 1021 8.19 -7.52 -42.70
C ASP A 1021 6.72 -7.04 -42.74
N LYS A 1022 6.02 -7.01 -41.59
CA LYS A 1022 4.65 -6.47 -41.51
C LYS A 1022 4.63 -4.97 -41.81
N LEU A 1023 5.63 -4.21 -41.37
CA LEU A 1023 5.74 -2.78 -41.67
C LEU A 1023 5.90 -2.54 -43.17
N ASN A 1024 6.75 -3.29 -43.85
CA ASN A 1024 6.94 -3.20 -45.30
C ASN A 1024 5.64 -3.50 -46.06
N ARG A 1025 4.91 -4.55 -45.65
CA ARG A 1025 3.59 -4.87 -46.22
C ARG A 1025 2.58 -3.74 -46.02
N LEU A 1026 2.51 -3.16 -44.83
CA LEU A 1026 1.62 -2.03 -44.55
C LEU A 1026 2.00 -0.78 -45.35
N SER A 1027 3.30 -0.50 -45.52
CA SER A 1027 3.78 0.60 -46.36
C SER A 1027 3.39 0.40 -47.83
N MET A 1028 3.42 -0.83 -48.36
CA MET A 1028 2.95 -1.12 -49.72
C MET A 1028 1.45 -0.88 -49.87
N GLU A 1029 0.63 -1.32 -48.91
CA GLU A 1029 -0.82 -1.07 -48.92
C GLU A 1029 -1.15 0.42 -48.79
N MET A 1030 -0.38 1.17 -47.99
CA MET A 1030 -0.50 2.62 -47.87
C MET A 1030 -0.26 3.30 -49.23
N LYS A 1031 0.79 2.89 -49.97
CA LYS A 1031 1.07 3.39 -51.32
C LYS A 1031 -0.05 3.05 -52.32
N LYS A 1032 -0.59 1.82 -52.29
CA LYS A 1032 -1.72 1.41 -53.14
C LYS A 1032 -2.98 2.23 -52.90
N ALA A 1033 -3.22 2.63 -51.65
CA ALA A 1033 -4.34 3.49 -51.26
C ALA A 1033 -4.14 4.98 -51.61
N GLY A 1034 -3.05 5.33 -52.30
CA GLY A 1034 -2.74 6.71 -52.70
C GLY A 1034 -2.09 7.56 -51.60
N TYR A 1035 -1.76 6.98 -50.45
CA TYR A 1035 -1.05 7.68 -49.38
C TYR A 1035 0.47 7.52 -49.57
N LEU A 1036 1.14 8.60 -49.97
CA LEU A 1036 2.59 8.63 -50.13
C LEU A 1036 3.29 9.06 -48.84
N PRO A 1037 4.39 8.40 -48.42
CA PRO A 1037 5.22 8.86 -47.31
C PRO A 1037 5.72 10.27 -47.55
N ASN A 1038 5.63 11.15 -46.55
CA ASN A 1038 6.06 12.53 -46.70
C ASN A 1038 7.57 12.63 -46.43
N ILE A 1039 8.36 12.57 -47.50
CA ILE A 1039 9.82 12.64 -47.50
C ILE A 1039 10.38 13.97 -47.00
N ASP A 1040 9.60 15.06 -46.98
CA ASP A 1040 10.02 16.36 -46.45
C ASP A 1040 10.30 16.31 -44.93
N ASN A 1041 9.81 15.28 -44.25
CA ASN A 1041 10.12 15.03 -42.84
C ASN A 1041 11.54 14.52 -42.61
N VAL A 1042 12.25 14.09 -43.66
CA VAL A 1042 13.65 13.65 -43.60
C VAL A 1042 14.55 14.77 -44.12
N LEU A 1043 15.04 15.57 -43.17
CA LEU A 1043 15.88 16.75 -43.44
C LEU A 1043 17.38 16.39 -43.56
N GLN A 1044 17.68 15.15 -43.97
CA GLN A 1044 19.02 14.70 -44.31
C GLN A 1044 19.22 14.80 -45.83
N ASP A 1045 20.42 15.20 -46.25
CA ASP A 1045 20.81 15.27 -47.65
C ASP A 1045 21.20 13.87 -48.14
N VAL A 1046 20.18 13.05 -48.40
CA VAL A 1046 20.28 11.66 -48.86
C VAL A 1046 19.28 11.42 -49.98
N GLU A 1047 19.49 10.38 -50.78
CA GLU A 1047 18.59 10.03 -51.88
C GLU A 1047 17.17 9.73 -51.38
N GLU A 1048 16.15 9.95 -52.21
CA GLU A 1048 14.74 9.77 -51.82
C GLU A 1048 14.45 8.36 -51.30
N GLN A 1049 15.11 7.34 -51.86
CA GLN A 1049 15.00 5.95 -51.43
C GLN A 1049 15.55 5.73 -50.02
N GLU A 1050 16.65 6.40 -49.66
CA GLU A 1050 17.22 6.36 -48.31
C GLU A 1050 16.35 7.13 -47.30
N LYS A 1051 15.72 8.24 -47.73
CA LYS A 1051 14.74 8.98 -46.91
C LYS A 1051 13.55 8.08 -46.53
N GLU A 1052 13.00 7.32 -47.48
CA GLU A 1052 11.92 6.36 -47.18
C GLU A 1052 12.36 5.27 -46.18
N HIS A 1053 13.59 4.75 -46.32
CA HIS A 1053 14.12 3.74 -45.40
C HIS A 1053 14.29 4.29 -43.97
N ILE A 1054 14.75 5.53 -43.83
CA ILE A 1054 14.87 6.22 -42.52
C ILE A 1054 13.50 6.36 -41.83
N LEU A 1055 12.46 6.70 -42.60
CA LEU A 1055 11.08 6.83 -42.08
C LEU A 1055 10.48 5.51 -41.60
N CYS A 1056 10.95 4.38 -42.12
CA CYS A 1056 10.53 3.06 -41.66
C CYS A 1056 11.12 2.70 -40.28
N GLY A 1057 12.27 3.27 -39.91
CA GLY A 1057 12.96 3.00 -38.65
C GLY A 1057 12.41 3.75 -37.42
N HIS A 1058 11.35 4.55 -37.57
CA HIS A 1058 10.79 5.33 -36.46
C HIS A 1058 10.13 4.44 -35.40
N SER A 1059 10.45 4.67 -34.13
CA SER A 1059 10.02 3.81 -33.03
C SER A 1059 8.50 3.76 -32.84
N GLU A 1060 7.75 4.80 -33.25
CA GLU A 1060 6.28 4.79 -33.21
C GLU A 1060 5.70 3.73 -34.14
N LYS A 1061 6.23 3.65 -35.37
CA LYS A 1061 5.76 2.69 -36.36
C LYS A 1061 6.07 1.27 -35.89
N LEU A 1062 7.28 1.07 -35.36
CA LEU A 1062 7.67 -0.22 -34.77
C LEU A 1062 6.75 -0.61 -33.60
N ALA A 1063 6.41 0.33 -32.71
CA ALA A 1063 5.52 0.09 -31.58
C ALA A 1063 4.09 -0.25 -32.02
N VAL A 1064 3.53 0.49 -32.98
CA VAL A 1064 2.19 0.21 -33.52
C VAL A 1064 2.15 -1.15 -34.20
N VAL A 1065 3.13 -1.48 -35.04
CA VAL A 1065 3.20 -2.78 -35.72
C VAL A 1065 3.41 -3.93 -34.73
N PHE A 1066 4.27 -3.76 -33.73
CA PHE A 1066 4.41 -4.71 -32.64
C PHE A 1066 3.09 -4.96 -31.90
N GLY A 1067 2.32 -3.89 -31.65
CA GLY A 1067 0.98 -3.95 -31.09
C GLY A 1067 0.02 -4.75 -31.97
N ILE A 1068 -0.02 -4.47 -33.28
CA ILE A 1068 -0.86 -5.21 -34.24
C ILE A 1068 -0.56 -6.71 -34.21
N LEU A 1069 0.72 -7.09 -34.22
CA LEU A 1069 1.14 -8.49 -34.27
C LEU A 1069 0.80 -9.28 -33.00
N ASN A 1070 0.71 -8.61 -31.85
CA ASN A 1070 0.60 -9.28 -30.55
C ASN A 1070 -0.75 -9.07 -29.83
N THR A 1071 -1.69 -8.37 -30.46
CA THR A 1071 -3.03 -8.09 -29.91
C THR A 1071 -4.15 -8.52 -30.87
N CYS A 1072 -5.32 -8.83 -30.31
CA CYS A 1072 -6.49 -9.25 -31.10
C CYS A 1072 -6.95 -8.15 -32.06
N GLN A 1073 -7.53 -8.52 -33.20
CA GLN A 1073 -8.10 -7.57 -34.15
C GLN A 1073 -9.14 -6.66 -33.49
N GLY A 1074 -9.17 -5.38 -33.86
CA GLY A 1074 -10.05 -4.38 -33.25
C GLY A 1074 -9.64 -3.87 -31.86
N SER A 1075 -8.65 -4.49 -31.20
CA SER A 1075 -8.23 -4.03 -29.87
C SER A 1075 -7.46 -2.70 -29.93
N PRO A 1076 -7.74 -1.75 -29.00
CA PRO A 1076 -7.13 -0.42 -29.02
C PRO A 1076 -5.66 -0.47 -28.60
N LEU A 1077 -4.80 0.21 -29.35
CA LEU A 1077 -3.36 0.30 -29.09
C LEU A 1077 -3.02 1.56 -28.30
N ARG A 1078 -2.05 1.47 -27.39
CA ARG A 1078 -1.55 2.60 -26.59
C ARG A 1078 -0.05 2.69 -26.75
N VAL A 1079 0.43 3.79 -27.31
CA VAL A 1079 1.84 4.04 -27.53
C VAL A 1079 2.21 5.35 -26.86
N THR A 1080 3.32 5.37 -26.14
CA THR A 1080 3.90 6.59 -25.58
C THR A 1080 5.26 6.83 -26.21
N LYS A 1081 5.57 8.08 -26.53
CA LYS A 1081 6.85 8.49 -27.14
C LYS A 1081 7.54 9.56 -26.30
N ASN A 1082 8.87 9.48 -26.20
CA ASN A 1082 9.70 10.47 -25.48
C ASN A 1082 10.01 11.75 -26.27
N LEU A 1083 9.59 11.83 -27.53
CA LEU A 1083 9.78 12.96 -28.43
C LEU A 1083 8.44 13.24 -29.11
N ARG A 1084 8.32 14.42 -29.71
CA ARG A 1084 7.18 14.76 -30.57
C ARG A 1084 7.07 13.79 -31.76
N ILE A 1085 5.87 13.35 -32.09
CA ILE A 1085 5.62 12.51 -33.28
C ILE A 1085 5.96 13.31 -34.56
N CYS A 1086 6.48 12.67 -35.61
CA CYS A 1086 6.71 13.37 -36.88
C CYS A 1086 5.47 13.31 -37.80
N GLY A 1087 5.41 14.19 -38.82
CA GLY A 1087 4.27 14.27 -39.73
C GLY A 1087 3.97 12.94 -40.43
N ASP A 1088 5.01 12.28 -40.91
CA ASP A 1088 4.90 10.97 -41.57
C ASP A 1088 4.39 9.87 -40.63
N CYS A 1089 4.88 9.79 -39.39
CA CYS A 1089 4.35 8.86 -38.38
C CYS A 1089 2.88 9.14 -38.07
N HIS A 1090 2.49 10.42 -37.97
CA HIS A 1090 1.10 10.80 -37.75
C HIS A 1090 0.19 10.32 -38.90
N VAL A 1091 0.59 10.54 -40.15
CA VAL A 1091 -0.15 10.08 -41.35
C VAL A 1091 -0.20 8.55 -41.42
N PHE A 1092 0.92 7.87 -41.15
CA PHE A 1092 0.97 6.41 -41.11
C PHE A 1092 -0.02 5.84 -40.09
N ILE A 1093 -0.04 6.35 -38.86
CA ILE A 1093 -0.92 5.84 -37.81
C ILE A 1093 -2.40 6.14 -38.14
N LYS A 1094 -2.69 7.27 -38.78
CA LYS A 1094 -4.01 7.61 -39.33
C LYS A 1094 -4.46 6.56 -40.34
N PHE A 1095 -3.60 6.20 -41.30
CA PHE A 1095 -3.87 5.13 -42.27
C PHE A 1095 -4.12 3.78 -41.56
N ILE A 1096 -3.26 3.39 -40.63
CA ILE A 1096 -3.40 2.12 -39.90
C ILE A 1096 -4.69 2.06 -39.09
N SER A 1097 -5.09 3.15 -38.44
CA SER A 1097 -6.33 3.20 -37.67
C SER A 1097 -7.55 2.87 -38.53
N ARG A 1098 -7.61 3.43 -39.75
CA ARG A 1098 -8.66 3.13 -40.74
C ARG A 1098 -8.54 1.73 -41.32
N PHE A 1099 -7.33 1.32 -41.71
CA PHE A 1099 -7.08 0.07 -42.42
C PHE A 1099 -7.29 -1.17 -41.54
N GLU A 1100 -6.82 -1.13 -40.30
CA GLU A 1100 -6.98 -2.24 -39.34
C GLU A 1100 -8.28 -2.13 -38.52
N GLY A 1101 -9.03 -1.02 -38.65
CA GLY A 1101 -10.26 -0.76 -37.91
C GLY A 1101 -10.03 -0.68 -36.39
N ARG A 1102 -9.00 0.05 -35.97
CA ARG A 1102 -8.55 0.12 -34.57
C ARG A 1102 -8.41 1.56 -34.09
N GLU A 1103 -8.82 1.79 -32.84
CA GLU A 1103 -8.46 3.01 -32.12
C GLU A 1103 -6.99 2.94 -31.68
N ILE A 1104 -6.20 3.97 -31.98
CA ILE A 1104 -4.79 4.05 -31.60
C ILE A 1104 -4.58 5.33 -30.81
N PHE A 1105 -4.07 5.20 -29.59
CA PHE A 1105 -3.78 6.30 -28.69
C PHE A 1105 -2.27 6.49 -28.68
N VAL A 1106 -1.78 7.66 -29.11
CA VAL A 1106 -0.36 7.99 -29.07
C VAL A 1106 -0.13 9.21 -28.20
N ARG A 1107 0.64 9.06 -27.12
CA ARG A 1107 1.10 10.19 -26.30
C ARG A 1107 2.48 10.62 -26.78
N ASP A 1108 2.63 11.87 -27.17
CA ASP A 1108 3.95 12.48 -27.36
C ASP A 1108 4.30 13.40 -26.17
N THR A 1109 5.39 14.16 -26.27
CA THR A 1109 5.82 15.06 -25.18
C THR A 1109 4.84 16.18 -24.85
N ASN A 1110 3.91 16.49 -25.75
CA ASN A 1110 3.05 17.67 -25.67
C ASN A 1110 1.57 17.31 -25.50
N ARG A 1111 1.11 16.24 -26.17
CA ARG A 1111 -0.31 15.89 -26.22
C ARG A 1111 -0.58 14.42 -26.52
N TYR A 1112 -1.83 14.04 -26.38
CA TYR A 1112 -2.40 12.85 -26.98
C TYR A 1112 -2.89 13.10 -28.40
N HIS A 1113 -2.65 12.11 -29.24
CA HIS A 1113 -3.24 11.91 -30.55
C HIS A 1113 -4.15 10.69 -30.45
N HIS A 1114 -5.46 10.89 -30.58
CA HIS A 1114 -6.46 9.83 -30.60
C HIS A 1114 -6.82 9.55 -32.05
N PHE A 1115 -6.30 8.46 -32.60
CA PHE A 1115 -6.58 8.05 -33.97
C PHE A 1115 -7.76 7.09 -34.00
N LYS A 1116 -8.78 7.43 -34.80
CA LYS A 1116 -9.97 6.62 -35.00
C LYS A 1116 -10.49 6.80 -36.41
N ASP A 1117 -10.76 5.71 -37.11
CA ASP A 1117 -11.36 5.68 -38.45
C ASP A 1117 -10.61 6.54 -39.50
N GLY A 1118 -9.31 6.76 -39.30
CA GLY A 1118 -8.51 7.61 -40.19
C GLY A 1118 -8.58 9.10 -39.89
N GLU A 1119 -9.07 9.48 -38.71
CA GLU A 1119 -9.03 10.84 -38.19
C GLU A 1119 -8.19 10.88 -36.90
N CYS A 1120 -7.67 12.07 -36.57
CA CYS A 1120 -6.96 12.29 -35.31
C CYS A 1120 -7.64 13.43 -34.54
N SER A 1121 -7.75 13.28 -33.22
CA SER A 1121 -8.33 14.30 -32.33
C SER A 1121 -7.63 15.66 -32.35
N CYS A 1122 -6.43 15.77 -32.93
CA CYS A 1122 -5.76 17.05 -33.09
C CYS A 1122 -6.30 17.88 -34.28
N GLY A 1123 -7.13 17.30 -35.15
CA GLY A 1123 -7.62 17.98 -36.35
C GLY A 1123 -6.49 18.40 -37.30
N ASP A 1124 -5.37 17.67 -37.28
CA ASP A 1124 -4.10 18.02 -37.96
C ASP A 1124 -3.50 19.38 -37.51
N TYR A 1125 -4.02 19.95 -36.42
CA TYR A 1125 -3.50 21.14 -35.74
C TYR A 1125 -2.66 20.71 -34.52
N TRP A 1126 -1.36 20.47 -34.72
CA TRP A 1126 -0.49 20.03 -33.62
C TRP A 1126 0.91 20.61 -33.66
#